data_AF-A0A239L153-F1
#
_entry.id   AF-A0A239L153-F1
#
_cell.length_a   1.000
_cell.length_b   1.000
_cell.length_c   1.000
_cell.angle_alpha   90.00
_cell.angle_beta   90.00
_cell.angle_gamma   90.00
#
_symmetry.space_group_name_H-M   'P 1'
#
loop_
_entity.id
_entity.type
_entity.pdbx_description
1 polymer ?
#
loop_
_entity_poly.entity_id
_entity_poly.type
_entity_poly.pdbx_seq_one_letter_code
_entity_poly.pdbx_strand_id
1 'polypeptide(L)'
;MNELTNFANPVAKPETFDQIRIGIASPERIRSWSFGEIKKPETINYRTFKPERDGLFCARIFGPIKDYECLCGKYKRMKYKGIVCEKCGVEVTVSKVRRERMGHIELAAPVAHIWFLKSLPSRIGLLLDMQLKQLERVLYFEAYIVIEPGLTPLEKYQLLTEDELLEAQDEYGEDAFTAGIGAEAVRKMLESLDLEGERVDLLKELAETKSELKPKKIIKRLKVVESFIESGNRPEWMILEVIPVIPPELRPLVPLDGGRFATSDLNDLYRRVINRNNRLKRLMELRAPDIIVRNEKRMLQEAVDALFDNGRRGRTITGANKRPLKSLSDMLKGKQGRFRQNLLGKRVDYSGRSVIVTGPELKLHQCGLPKKMALELFKPFIYARLDAKGLSMTLKQAKKWVEKERKEVWDILDEVIREHPVLLNRAPTLHRLGIQAFEPVLIEGKAIQLHPLVCSAFNADFDGDQMAVHVPLSLEAQLEARVLMMSTNNILSPANGKPIIVPSQDMVLGLYYLSIQKEGEPGEGMLLADMIEVHQALNTGAVTLHTKIVSRVPQTDEAGNQYMKRYETTPGRMLLGECLPQSHKVPFETVNRLLTKKDIGDVIDEVYRHTGQKETVLFADAIMALGFRHAFKAGISFGKDDMVIPGAKEELVEETRTLVKDYEQQYQDGLITQQEKYNKVIDAWSRCGDRVAAEMMKEIQAVKRDPETGREKPINAIYMMAHSGARGSAAQIKQLAGMRGLMAKPSGEIIETPIISNFKEGLTVLEYFNSTHGARKGLADTALKTANSGYLTRRLVDVSQDCVVVELDCGTERALVMKAIVQGGATIASLGERILGRTTAEDIVDSKTGEVVIPEGTLLDEPMITQIEAISLQSVKIRSPLVCESKNGVCGACYGRDLARGTPVNIGEAVGVIAAQSIGEPGTQLTMRTFHIGGAAQLNQESNLEAVADGTLVYREIPTIIDTRGRRVTLARNGEIAILDSEGRERATHRLPYGATVLVEDGASVTKGERIAEWDPSFSPVITEKGGTVRFQDMIENRTVREETDEATGISQRVIVEDHLKSKKDDFRPRITLLDENSGEAGVSRLIPGSIVAVEDGQTVQAGDVLARVPREAAKTRDITGGLPRVAELFEARKPKENAIIAKVSGRV
;
A
#
# COMPACT_ATOMS: atom_id res chain seq x y z
N MET A 1 23.67 -65.95 -4.82
CA MET A 1 22.22 -65.63 -4.66
C MET A 1 22.02 -64.46 -3.69
N ASN A 2 22.62 -63.29 -3.96
CA ASN A 2 22.44 -62.06 -3.17
C ASN A 2 22.67 -60.83 -4.08
N GLU A 3 21.86 -60.70 -5.13
CA GLU A 3 21.83 -59.50 -5.99
C GLU A 3 20.37 -59.02 -6.23
N LEU A 4 19.59 -58.96 -5.16
CA LEU A 4 18.23 -58.42 -5.18
C LEU A 4 18.02 -57.56 -3.94
N THR A 5 18.52 -56.32 -3.98
CA THR A 5 17.96 -55.14 -3.28
C THR A 5 18.89 -53.93 -3.48
N ASN A 6 18.87 -53.33 -4.68
CA ASN A 6 19.34 -51.96 -4.85
C ASN A 6 18.12 -51.06 -5.08
N PHE A 7 17.47 -50.68 -3.97
CA PHE A 7 16.30 -49.78 -3.93
C PHE A 7 16.68 -48.29 -3.85
N ALA A 8 17.94 -47.94 -4.13
CA ALA A 8 18.43 -46.58 -4.17
C ALA A 8 19.09 -46.31 -5.53
N ASN A 9 18.29 -46.03 -6.57
CA ASN A 9 18.82 -45.16 -7.61
C ASN A 9 19.04 -43.80 -6.94
N PRO A 10 20.27 -43.25 -6.90
CA PRO A 10 20.47 -41.88 -6.47
C PRO A 10 19.58 -41.02 -7.36
N VAL A 11 18.65 -40.28 -6.75
CA VAL A 11 17.93 -39.21 -7.43
C VAL A 11 19.02 -38.35 -8.06
N ALA A 12 19.04 -38.25 -9.39
CA ALA A 12 20.00 -37.40 -10.09
C ALA A 12 19.97 -36.04 -9.41
N LYS A 13 21.13 -35.59 -8.89
CA LYS A 13 21.23 -34.27 -8.25
C LYS A 13 20.62 -33.26 -9.24
N PRO A 14 19.68 -32.40 -8.80
CA PRO A 14 19.15 -31.38 -9.67
C PRO A 14 20.33 -30.56 -10.22
N GLU A 15 20.35 -30.32 -11.53
CA GLU A 15 21.37 -29.47 -12.14
C GLU A 15 21.29 -28.09 -11.48
N THR A 16 22.35 -27.72 -10.76
CA THR A 16 22.50 -26.38 -10.18
C THR A 16 22.89 -25.43 -11.31
N PHE A 17 22.09 -24.39 -11.51
CA PHE A 17 22.37 -23.34 -12.49
C PHE A 17 22.31 -21.98 -11.80
N ASP A 18 23.19 -21.06 -12.22
CA ASP A 18 23.29 -19.73 -11.62
C ASP A 18 22.47 -18.67 -12.38
N GLN A 19 22.19 -18.91 -13.67
CA GLN A 19 21.54 -17.95 -14.55
C GLN A 19 20.54 -18.61 -15.50
N ILE A 20 19.50 -17.86 -15.86
CA ILE A 20 18.51 -18.24 -16.88
C ILE A 20 18.63 -17.27 -18.05
N ARG A 21 18.81 -17.80 -19.26
CA ARG A 21 18.80 -17.01 -20.50
C ARG A 21 17.49 -17.23 -21.25
N ILE A 22 16.96 -16.16 -21.83
CA ILE A 22 15.83 -16.20 -22.75
C ILE A 22 16.26 -15.74 -24.15
N GLY A 23 15.68 -16.34 -25.18
CA GLY A 23 15.94 -16.00 -26.59
C GLY A 23 14.78 -16.46 -27.48
N ILE A 24 14.78 -16.04 -28.74
CA ILE A 24 13.76 -16.48 -29.71
C ILE A 24 14.16 -17.87 -30.21
N ALA A 25 13.19 -18.78 -30.31
CA ALA A 25 13.45 -20.14 -30.77
C ALA A 25 13.44 -20.19 -32.30
N SER A 26 14.57 -20.60 -32.91
CA SER A 26 14.63 -20.85 -34.35
C SER A 26 13.82 -22.10 -34.73
N PRO A 27 13.38 -22.22 -36.00
CA PRO A 27 12.72 -23.42 -36.50
C PRO A 27 13.54 -24.70 -36.27
N GLU A 28 14.87 -24.69 -36.48
CA GLU A 28 15.71 -25.87 -36.23
C GLU A 28 15.76 -26.21 -34.75
N ARG A 29 15.82 -25.19 -33.88
CA ARG A 29 15.84 -25.38 -32.43
C ARG A 29 14.52 -25.99 -31.93
N ILE A 30 13.38 -25.56 -32.46
CA ILE A 30 12.08 -26.16 -32.14
C ILE A 30 12.03 -27.63 -32.57
N ARG A 31 12.55 -27.97 -33.75
CA ARG A 31 12.66 -29.36 -34.20
C ARG A 31 13.56 -30.19 -33.29
N SER A 32 14.67 -29.63 -32.80
CA SER A 32 15.59 -30.32 -31.88
C SER A 32 14.96 -30.70 -30.53
N TRP A 33 13.99 -29.91 -30.04
CA TRP A 33 13.26 -30.20 -28.80
C TRP A 33 12.15 -31.24 -29.00
N SER A 34 11.75 -31.46 -30.24
CA SER A 34 10.58 -32.27 -30.55
C SER A 34 10.93 -33.75 -30.73
N PHE A 35 10.08 -34.61 -30.18
CA PHE A 35 10.15 -36.06 -30.34
C PHE A 35 9.33 -36.56 -31.53
N GLY A 36 8.65 -35.68 -32.27
CA GLY A 36 7.92 -36.02 -33.48
C GLY A 36 6.85 -35.00 -33.90
N GLU A 37 6.49 -35.07 -35.18
CA GLU A 37 5.47 -34.23 -35.80
C GLU A 37 4.05 -34.75 -35.48
N ILE A 38 3.15 -33.84 -35.11
CA ILE A 38 1.73 -34.12 -34.90
C ILE A 38 0.97 -33.81 -36.18
N LYS A 39 0.44 -34.86 -36.82
CA LYS A 39 -0.27 -34.76 -38.09
C LYS A 39 -1.78 -34.74 -37.91
N LYS A 40 -2.27 -35.33 -36.83
CA LYS A 40 -3.70 -35.62 -36.64
C LYS A 40 -4.30 -34.80 -35.49
N PRO A 41 -5.50 -34.24 -35.66
CA PRO A 41 -6.20 -33.49 -34.62
C PRO A 41 -6.79 -34.38 -33.51
N GLU A 42 -6.93 -35.68 -33.76
CA GLU A 42 -7.57 -36.60 -32.82
C GLU A 42 -6.75 -36.77 -31.53
N THR A 43 -7.43 -36.94 -30.40
CA THR A 43 -6.80 -37.09 -29.09
C THR A 43 -6.70 -38.57 -28.70
N ILE A 44 -7.84 -39.18 -28.38
CA ILE A 44 -7.99 -40.57 -28.00
C ILE A 44 -9.06 -41.24 -28.86
N ASN A 45 -8.94 -42.55 -29.03
CA ASN A 45 -9.95 -43.35 -29.68
C ASN A 45 -11.14 -43.54 -28.72
N TYR A 46 -12.35 -43.18 -29.16
CA TYR A 46 -13.55 -43.21 -28.31
C TYR A 46 -13.96 -44.63 -27.87
N ARG A 47 -13.56 -45.69 -28.59
CA ARG A 47 -13.89 -47.09 -28.24
C ARG A 47 -12.87 -47.71 -27.30
N THR A 48 -11.58 -47.46 -27.54
CA THR A 48 -10.49 -48.12 -26.79
C THR A 48 -9.90 -47.25 -25.68
N PHE A 49 -10.24 -45.96 -25.65
CA PHE A 49 -9.65 -44.92 -24.80
C PHE A 49 -8.12 -44.83 -24.89
N LYS A 50 -7.53 -45.42 -25.94
CA LYS A 50 -6.11 -45.33 -26.21
C LYS A 50 -5.81 -44.06 -27.02
N PRO A 51 -4.66 -43.40 -26.77
CA PRO A 51 -4.21 -42.29 -27.59
C PRO A 51 -4.06 -42.66 -29.04
N GLU A 52 -4.49 -41.77 -29.92
CA GLU A 52 -4.39 -42.01 -31.35
C GLU A 52 -2.96 -41.85 -31.88
N ARG A 53 -2.64 -42.64 -32.90
CA ARG A 53 -1.33 -42.57 -33.57
C ARG A 53 -1.22 -41.25 -34.33
N ASP A 54 -0.12 -40.54 -34.10
CA ASP A 54 0.19 -39.20 -34.66
C ASP A 54 -0.79 -38.08 -34.26
N GLY A 55 -1.66 -38.37 -33.29
CA GLY A 55 -2.60 -37.42 -32.70
C GLY A 55 -1.99 -36.58 -31.57
N LEU A 56 -2.82 -35.70 -30.99
CA LEU A 56 -2.41 -34.78 -29.91
C LEU A 56 -1.94 -35.48 -28.61
N PHE A 57 -2.25 -36.76 -28.41
CA PHE A 57 -1.84 -37.54 -27.23
C PHE A 57 -0.93 -38.72 -27.58
N CYS A 58 -0.42 -38.77 -28.82
CA CYS A 58 0.35 -39.89 -29.39
C CYS A 58 1.44 -40.41 -28.43
N ALA A 59 1.34 -41.69 -28.05
CA ALA A 59 2.29 -42.31 -27.13
C ALA A 59 3.69 -42.50 -27.74
N ARG A 60 3.81 -42.52 -29.08
CA ARG A 60 5.11 -42.59 -29.78
C ARG A 60 5.92 -41.32 -29.58
N ILE A 61 5.26 -40.16 -29.65
CA ILE A 61 5.89 -38.84 -29.51
C ILE A 61 6.14 -38.53 -28.03
N PHE A 62 5.10 -38.64 -27.22
CA PHE A 62 5.15 -38.16 -25.83
C PHE A 62 5.63 -39.20 -24.81
N GLY A 63 5.60 -40.49 -25.15
CA GLY A 63 5.96 -41.59 -24.24
C GLY A 63 4.75 -42.40 -23.72
N PRO A 64 5.01 -43.42 -22.88
CA PRO A 64 4.01 -44.40 -22.46
C PRO A 64 3.02 -43.86 -21.43
N ILE A 65 1.77 -44.36 -21.43
CA ILE A 65 0.71 -43.93 -20.48
C ILE A 65 0.93 -44.52 -19.09
N LYS A 66 1.45 -45.74 -19.03
CA LYS A 66 1.72 -46.48 -17.80
C LYS A 66 3.21 -46.73 -17.69
N ASP A 67 3.72 -46.75 -16.47
CA ASP A 67 5.14 -46.95 -16.22
C ASP A 67 5.63 -48.30 -16.75
N TYR A 68 6.68 -48.24 -17.57
CA TYR A 68 7.32 -49.41 -18.18
C TYR A 68 6.35 -50.31 -18.97
N GLU A 69 5.33 -49.72 -19.62
CA GLU A 69 4.39 -50.44 -20.47
C GLU A 69 4.18 -49.73 -21.82
N CYS A 70 4.42 -50.46 -22.92
CA CYS A 70 4.12 -49.96 -24.26
C CYS A 70 2.61 -49.98 -24.56
N LEU A 71 2.15 -49.15 -25.51
CA LEU A 71 0.73 -48.98 -25.83
C LEU A 71 -0.01 -50.27 -26.27
N CYS A 72 0.70 -51.17 -26.97
CA CYS A 72 0.12 -52.45 -27.42
C CYS A 72 0.17 -53.55 -26.34
N GLY A 73 0.92 -53.35 -25.25
CA GLY A 73 1.06 -54.31 -24.17
C GLY A 73 2.04 -55.47 -24.42
N LYS A 74 2.78 -55.50 -25.54
CA LYS A 74 3.82 -56.52 -25.84
C LYS A 74 4.94 -56.50 -24.79
N TYR A 75 5.47 -55.31 -24.51
CA TYR A 75 6.50 -55.08 -23.50
C TYR A 75 5.88 -54.44 -22.25
N LYS A 76 6.09 -55.10 -21.09
CA LYS A 76 5.60 -54.69 -19.78
C LYS A 76 6.64 -54.96 -18.69
N ARG A 77 6.64 -54.12 -17.65
CA ARG A 77 7.54 -54.15 -16.48
C ARG A 77 8.94 -53.61 -16.78
N MET A 78 9.66 -53.29 -15.71
CA MET A 78 10.95 -52.59 -15.73
C MET A 78 12.06 -53.29 -16.54
N LYS A 79 11.96 -54.61 -16.74
CA LYS A 79 12.96 -55.40 -17.47
C LYS A 79 13.14 -55.01 -18.96
N TYR A 80 12.14 -54.35 -19.56
CA TYR A 80 12.20 -53.88 -20.95
C TYR A 80 12.48 -52.37 -21.06
N LYS A 81 12.98 -51.74 -19.98
CA LYS A 81 13.29 -50.31 -19.96
C LYS A 81 14.22 -49.93 -21.13
N GLY A 82 13.86 -48.88 -21.87
CA GLY A 82 14.64 -48.35 -23.00
C GLY A 82 14.38 -49.04 -24.35
N ILE A 83 13.59 -50.12 -24.39
CA ILE A 83 13.25 -50.79 -25.65
C ILE A 83 12.11 -50.03 -26.34
N VAL A 84 12.28 -49.75 -27.63
CA VAL A 84 11.22 -49.21 -28.50
C VAL A 84 10.41 -50.37 -29.08
N CYS A 85 9.09 -50.35 -28.87
CA CYS A 85 8.24 -51.44 -29.32
C CYS A 85 8.08 -51.47 -30.84
N GLU A 86 8.46 -52.57 -31.50
CA GLU A 86 8.30 -52.75 -32.96
C GLU A 86 6.84 -52.60 -33.44
N LYS A 87 5.86 -53.01 -32.62
CA LYS A 87 4.44 -53.04 -33.02
C LYS A 87 3.76 -51.67 -32.95
N CYS A 88 4.11 -50.85 -31.95
CA CYS A 88 3.47 -49.55 -31.73
C CYS A 88 4.42 -48.34 -31.77
N GLY A 89 5.73 -48.57 -31.90
CA GLY A 89 6.77 -47.53 -31.91
C GLY A 89 6.94 -46.79 -30.57
N VAL A 90 6.35 -47.28 -29.48
CA VAL A 90 6.40 -46.61 -28.17
C VAL A 90 7.61 -47.12 -27.38
N GLU A 91 8.42 -46.19 -26.90
CA GLU A 91 9.53 -46.46 -25.99
C GLU A 91 9.03 -46.83 -24.59
N VAL A 92 9.59 -47.89 -24.01
CA VAL A 92 9.24 -48.36 -22.66
C VAL A 92 10.04 -47.60 -21.61
N THR A 93 9.44 -46.55 -21.07
CA THR A 93 10.03 -45.68 -20.03
C THR A 93 9.01 -45.38 -18.92
N VAL A 94 9.34 -44.44 -18.02
CA VAL A 94 8.39 -43.93 -17.02
C VAL A 94 7.37 -43.00 -17.67
N SER A 95 6.12 -43.04 -17.22
CA SER A 95 5.04 -42.19 -17.76
C SER A 95 5.32 -40.70 -17.61
N LYS A 96 6.09 -40.30 -16.57
CA LYS A 96 6.51 -38.92 -16.30
C LYS A 96 7.15 -38.20 -17.49
N VAL A 97 7.80 -38.90 -18.43
CA VAL A 97 8.38 -38.26 -19.62
C VAL A 97 7.33 -37.55 -20.48
N ARG A 98 6.04 -37.93 -20.36
CA ARG A 98 4.90 -37.27 -21.03
C ARG A 98 4.65 -35.84 -20.56
N ARG A 99 5.33 -35.39 -19.51
CA ARG A 99 5.35 -34.00 -19.03
C ARG A 99 6.46 -33.16 -19.64
N GLU A 100 7.51 -33.80 -20.15
CA GLU A 100 8.76 -33.16 -20.59
C GLU A 100 8.89 -33.18 -22.12
N ARG A 101 8.56 -34.31 -22.78
CA ARG A 101 8.71 -34.47 -24.23
C ARG A 101 7.75 -33.59 -25.01
N MET A 102 8.25 -32.76 -25.92
CA MET A 102 7.45 -31.88 -26.77
C MET A 102 7.16 -32.49 -28.15
N GLY A 103 6.05 -32.09 -28.75
CA GLY A 103 5.75 -32.33 -30.18
C GLY A 103 5.95 -31.05 -31.00
N HIS A 104 5.83 -31.14 -32.31
CA HIS A 104 5.75 -29.95 -33.17
C HIS A 104 4.70 -30.12 -34.28
N ILE A 105 4.29 -29.01 -34.87
CA ILE A 105 3.43 -28.94 -36.06
C ILE A 105 4.21 -28.17 -37.13
N GLU A 106 4.41 -28.80 -38.28
CA GLU A 106 5.02 -28.15 -39.45
C GLU A 106 3.94 -27.36 -40.20
N LEU A 107 4.06 -26.02 -40.23
CA LEU A 107 3.09 -25.16 -40.89
C LEU A 107 3.25 -25.22 -42.42
N ALA A 108 2.12 -25.18 -43.13
CA ALA A 108 2.10 -25.16 -44.59
C ALA A 108 2.47 -23.80 -45.18
N ALA A 109 2.29 -22.74 -44.40
CA ALA A 109 2.70 -21.38 -44.73
C ALA A 109 3.27 -20.70 -43.46
N PRO A 110 4.27 -19.81 -43.60
CA PRO A 110 4.77 -18.99 -42.50
C PRO A 110 3.66 -18.17 -41.84
N VAL A 111 3.75 -17.98 -40.53
CA VAL A 111 2.75 -17.28 -39.72
C VAL A 111 3.44 -16.28 -38.80
N ALA A 112 2.99 -15.03 -38.78
CA ALA A 112 3.56 -14.02 -37.88
C ALA A 112 3.19 -14.31 -36.42
N HIS A 113 4.15 -14.19 -35.50
CA HIS A 113 3.83 -14.38 -34.08
C HIS A 113 3.13 -13.14 -33.49
N ILE A 114 1.92 -13.33 -32.94
CA ILE A 114 1.04 -12.25 -32.43
C ILE A 114 1.69 -11.29 -31.41
N TRP A 115 2.58 -11.79 -30.55
CA TRP A 115 3.29 -10.95 -29.58
C TRP A 115 4.21 -9.92 -30.23
N PHE A 116 4.94 -10.25 -31.29
CA PHE A 116 5.84 -9.29 -31.96
C PHE A 116 5.07 -8.32 -32.86
N LEU A 117 3.90 -8.74 -33.36
CA LEU A 117 3.02 -7.93 -34.18
C LEU A 117 2.20 -6.91 -33.38
N LYS A 118 1.37 -7.38 -32.43
CA LYS A 118 0.33 -6.57 -31.75
C LYS A 118 0.74 -6.05 -30.36
N SER A 119 1.91 -6.43 -29.83
CA SER A 119 2.39 -5.77 -28.60
C SER A 119 2.67 -4.31 -28.93
N LEU A 120 2.29 -3.38 -28.06
CA LEU A 120 2.61 -1.96 -28.23
C LEU A 120 3.86 -1.61 -27.42
N PRO A 121 4.92 -1.07 -28.03
CA PRO A 121 5.10 -0.86 -29.48
C PRO A 121 5.40 -2.16 -30.25
N SER A 122 4.97 -2.21 -31.53
CA SER A 122 5.16 -3.38 -32.41
C SER A 122 6.63 -3.56 -32.75
N ARG A 123 7.18 -4.76 -32.58
CA ARG A 123 8.60 -5.03 -32.84
C ARG A 123 8.89 -5.17 -34.33
N ILE A 124 8.00 -5.85 -35.06
CA ILE A 124 8.07 -5.96 -36.52
C ILE A 124 7.89 -4.58 -37.17
N GLY A 125 6.91 -3.79 -36.68
CA GLY A 125 6.67 -2.43 -37.18
C GLY A 125 7.84 -1.48 -36.95
N LEU A 126 8.50 -1.56 -35.79
CA LEU A 126 9.68 -0.74 -35.52
C LEU A 126 10.87 -1.12 -36.42
N LEU A 127 11.11 -2.42 -36.66
CA LEU A 127 12.23 -2.86 -37.50
C LEU A 127 12.07 -2.45 -38.96
N LEU A 128 10.88 -2.63 -39.53
CA LEU A 128 10.56 -2.28 -40.92
C LEU A 128 10.22 -0.80 -41.14
N ASP A 129 10.21 0.01 -40.07
CA ASP A 129 9.72 1.40 -40.05
C ASP A 129 8.29 1.62 -40.59
N MET A 130 7.43 0.60 -40.48
CA MET A 130 6.06 0.63 -41.00
C MET A 130 5.01 0.87 -39.91
N GLN A 131 3.88 1.46 -40.27
CA GLN A 131 2.74 1.56 -39.36
C GLN A 131 2.10 0.18 -39.14
N LEU A 132 1.63 -0.07 -37.91
CA LEU A 132 0.97 -1.33 -37.55
C LEU A 132 -0.24 -1.65 -38.45
N LYS A 133 -1.04 -0.64 -38.80
CA LYS A 133 -2.20 -0.82 -39.71
C LYS A 133 -1.77 -1.29 -41.11
N GLN A 134 -0.65 -0.78 -41.62
CA GLN A 134 -0.12 -1.19 -42.93
C GLN A 134 0.35 -2.65 -42.90
N LEU A 135 1.08 -3.04 -41.85
CA LEU A 135 1.52 -4.42 -41.65
C LEU A 135 0.36 -5.42 -41.54
N GLU A 136 -0.74 -5.04 -40.88
CA GLU A 136 -1.93 -5.88 -40.78
C GLU A 136 -2.59 -6.13 -42.15
N ARG A 137 -2.66 -5.11 -43.01
CA ARG A 137 -3.19 -5.25 -44.37
C ARG A 137 -2.37 -6.26 -45.18
N VAL A 138 -1.05 -6.24 -45.06
CA VAL A 138 -0.17 -7.21 -45.75
C VAL A 138 -0.36 -8.61 -45.17
N LEU A 139 -0.31 -8.77 -43.84
CA LEU A 139 -0.37 -10.08 -43.17
C LEU A 139 -1.71 -10.81 -43.35
N TYR A 140 -2.82 -10.07 -43.42
CA TYR A 140 -4.16 -10.63 -43.58
C TYR A 140 -4.64 -10.67 -45.04
N PHE A 141 -3.71 -10.53 -46.00
CA PHE A 141 -3.94 -10.66 -47.44
C PHE A 141 -4.91 -9.62 -48.03
N GLU A 142 -4.83 -8.35 -47.58
CA GLU A 142 -5.62 -7.24 -48.12
C GLU A 142 -4.85 -6.36 -49.12
N ALA A 143 -3.52 -6.29 -49.02
CA ALA A 143 -2.67 -5.49 -49.90
C ALA A 143 -1.32 -6.18 -50.13
N TYR A 144 -0.74 -5.95 -51.31
CA TYR A 144 0.61 -6.37 -51.64
C TYR A 144 1.62 -5.34 -51.15
N ILE A 145 2.87 -5.77 -51.01
CA ILE A 145 4.00 -4.90 -50.65
C ILE A 145 5.18 -5.15 -51.58
N VAL A 146 5.81 -4.08 -52.03
CA VAL A 146 7.04 -4.13 -52.83
C VAL A 146 8.20 -4.52 -51.92
N ILE A 147 8.79 -5.69 -52.16
CA ILE A 147 9.94 -6.23 -51.42
C ILE A 147 11.23 -5.67 -52.02
N GLU A 148 11.34 -5.73 -53.35
CA GLU A 148 12.48 -5.26 -54.10
C GLU A 148 12.00 -4.48 -55.34
N PRO A 149 12.22 -3.17 -55.40
CA PRO A 149 11.72 -2.32 -56.50
C PRO A 149 12.51 -2.45 -57.82
N GLY A 150 13.70 -3.06 -57.79
CA GLY A 150 14.53 -3.21 -58.99
C GLY A 150 14.90 -1.86 -59.62
N LEU A 151 14.65 -1.72 -60.93
CA LEU A 151 14.87 -0.48 -61.70
C LEU A 151 13.58 0.36 -61.88
N THR A 152 12.47 -0.06 -61.27
CA THR A 152 11.17 0.60 -61.40
C THR A 152 11.10 1.85 -60.51
N PRO A 153 10.16 2.80 -60.77
CA PRO A 153 9.96 3.96 -59.92
C PRO A 153 9.27 3.66 -58.58
N LEU A 154 8.95 2.39 -58.29
CA LEU A 154 8.29 1.98 -57.05
C LEU A 154 9.22 2.12 -55.85
N GLU A 155 8.66 2.49 -54.69
CA GLU A 155 9.42 2.59 -53.45
C GLU A 155 9.48 1.24 -52.72
N LYS A 156 10.62 0.97 -52.05
CA LYS A 156 10.73 -0.19 -51.16
C LYS A 156 9.71 -0.05 -50.02
N TYR A 157 8.95 -1.12 -49.76
CA TYR A 157 7.84 -1.15 -48.78
C TYR A 157 6.59 -0.35 -49.17
N GLN A 158 6.47 0.07 -50.43
CA GLN A 158 5.22 0.63 -50.96
C GLN A 158 4.12 -0.43 -50.96
N LEU A 159 2.92 -0.04 -50.51
CA LEU A 159 1.73 -0.89 -50.58
C LEU A 159 1.04 -0.72 -51.93
N LEU A 160 0.65 -1.83 -52.53
CA LEU A 160 -0.10 -1.89 -53.77
C LEU A 160 -1.41 -2.66 -53.56
N THR A 161 -2.49 -2.18 -54.15
CA THR A 161 -3.71 -2.96 -54.35
C THR A 161 -3.51 -4.00 -55.46
N GLU A 162 -4.46 -4.92 -55.61
CA GLU A 162 -4.38 -5.94 -56.67
C GLU A 162 -4.44 -5.31 -58.07
N ASP A 163 -5.27 -4.28 -58.25
CA ASP A 163 -5.37 -3.54 -59.51
C ASP A 163 -4.09 -2.75 -59.81
N GLU A 164 -3.54 -2.02 -58.83
CA GLU A 164 -2.26 -1.29 -58.98
C GLU A 164 -1.08 -2.22 -59.25
N LEU A 165 -1.09 -3.44 -58.69
CA LEU A 165 -0.07 -4.45 -58.98
C LEU A 165 -0.15 -4.90 -60.43
N LEU A 166 -1.34 -5.20 -60.93
CA LEU A 166 -1.56 -5.61 -62.32
C LEU A 166 -1.16 -4.50 -63.29
N GLU A 167 -1.55 -3.25 -63.02
CA GLU A 167 -1.15 -2.08 -63.81
C GLU A 167 0.38 -1.92 -63.84
N ALA A 168 1.05 -2.05 -62.69
CA ALA A 168 2.50 -1.97 -62.61
C ALA A 168 3.20 -3.15 -63.32
N GLN A 169 2.62 -4.36 -63.28
CA GLN A 169 3.14 -5.53 -64.00
C GLN A 169 2.95 -5.39 -65.52
N ASP A 170 1.84 -4.82 -65.97
CA ASP A 170 1.57 -4.53 -67.37
C ASP A 170 2.50 -3.43 -67.92
N GLU A 171 2.82 -2.41 -67.10
CA GLU A 171 3.69 -1.30 -67.50
C GLU A 171 5.19 -1.66 -67.50
N TYR A 172 5.69 -2.29 -66.43
CA TYR A 172 7.13 -2.53 -66.25
C TYR A 172 7.57 -3.97 -66.55
N GLY A 173 6.62 -4.91 -66.66
CA GLY A 173 6.88 -6.34 -66.79
C GLY A 173 6.93 -7.07 -65.45
N GLU A 174 6.49 -8.33 -65.43
CA GLU A 174 6.32 -9.14 -64.22
C GLU A 174 7.65 -9.39 -63.45
N ASP A 175 8.78 -9.44 -64.15
CA ASP A 175 10.10 -9.68 -63.58
C ASP A 175 10.86 -8.39 -63.18
N ALA A 176 10.32 -7.20 -63.45
CA ALA A 176 11.03 -5.94 -63.24
C ALA A 176 11.11 -5.51 -61.76
N PHE A 177 10.16 -5.96 -60.94
CA PHE A 177 10.11 -5.71 -59.50
C PHE A 177 9.48 -6.91 -58.78
N THR A 178 9.80 -7.10 -57.50
CA THR A 178 9.21 -8.17 -56.69
C THR A 178 8.24 -7.59 -55.66
N ALA A 179 6.96 -7.92 -55.81
CA ALA A 179 5.94 -7.67 -54.81
C ALA A 179 5.44 -8.99 -54.19
N GLY A 180 5.07 -8.95 -52.91
CA GLY A 180 4.55 -10.11 -52.19
C GLY A 180 3.41 -9.76 -51.25
N ILE A 181 2.75 -10.78 -50.71
CA ILE A 181 1.64 -10.63 -49.77
C ILE A 181 1.75 -11.64 -48.62
N GLY A 182 1.15 -11.33 -47.48
CA GLY A 182 1.10 -12.22 -46.31
C GLY A 182 2.40 -12.25 -45.50
N ALA A 183 2.47 -13.21 -44.58
CA ALA A 183 3.63 -13.40 -43.70
C ALA A 183 4.90 -13.85 -44.43
N GLU A 184 4.77 -14.45 -45.63
CA GLU A 184 5.90 -14.81 -46.49
C GLU A 184 6.65 -13.55 -46.97
N ALA A 185 5.92 -12.53 -47.41
CA ALA A 185 6.51 -11.25 -47.80
C ALA A 185 7.22 -10.58 -46.61
N VAL A 186 6.55 -10.52 -45.45
CA VAL A 186 7.14 -9.95 -44.23
C VAL A 186 8.41 -10.68 -43.81
N ARG A 187 8.46 -12.01 -43.94
CA ARG A 187 9.67 -12.77 -43.65
C ARG A 187 10.82 -12.41 -44.59
N LYS A 188 10.60 -12.37 -45.90
CA LYS A 188 11.63 -11.96 -46.88
C LYS A 188 12.15 -10.55 -46.63
N MET A 189 11.26 -9.63 -46.25
CA MET A 189 11.66 -8.28 -45.84
C MET A 189 12.52 -8.28 -44.58
N LEU A 190 12.25 -9.16 -43.61
CA LEU A 190 13.05 -9.29 -42.39
C LEU A 190 14.41 -9.97 -42.62
N GLU A 191 14.47 -10.93 -43.55
CA GLU A 191 15.69 -11.64 -43.93
C GLU A 191 16.67 -10.76 -44.71
N SER A 192 16.15 -9.79 -45.48
CA SER A 192 16.94 -8.82 -46.25
C SER A 192 17.43 -7.60 -45.44
N LEU A 193 17.14 -7.52 -44.15
CA LEU A 193 17.58 -6.41 -43.30
C LEU A 193 19.05 -6.58 -42.89
N ASP A 194 19.88 -5.59 -43.23
CA ASP A 194 21.21 -5.44 -42.66
C ASP A 194 21.14 -4.59 -41.37
N LEU A 195 21.23 -5.26 -40.22
CA LEU A 195 21.16 -4.61 -38.91
C LEU A 195 22.37 -3.74 -38.60
N GLU A 196 23.56 -4.07 -39.11
CA GLU A 196 24.77 -3.30 -38.85
C GLU A 196 24.77 -1.98 -39.65
N GLY A 197 24.38 -2.05 -40.93
CA GLY A 197 24.15 -0.88 -41.77
C GLY A 197 23.07 0.05 -41.19
N GLU A 198 21.90 -0.50 -40.84
CA GLU A 198 20.81 0.27 -40.24
C GLU A 198 21.20 0.97 -38.93
N ARG A 199 22.02 0.34 -38.09
CA ARG A 199 22.55 0.99 -36.88
C ARG A 199 23.36 2.24 -37.23
N VAL A 200 24.24 2.16 -38.23
CA VAL A 200 25.07 3.28 -38.67
C VAL A 200 24.21 4.41 -39.25
N ASP A 201 23.22 4.07 -40.05
CA ASP A 201 22.33 5.05 -40.68
C ASP A 201 21.43 5.75 -39.67
N LEU A 202 20.87 5.02 -38.71
CA LEU A 202 20.06 5.58 -37.63
C LEU A 202 20.88 6.52 -36.72
N LEU A 203 22.16 6.22 -36.48
CA LEU A 203 23.05 7.10 -35.71
C LEU A 203 23.35 8.39 -36.45
N LYS A 204 23.58 8.33 -37.77
CA LYS A 204 23.75 9.53 -38.61
C LYS A 204 22.47 10.37 -38.64
N GLU A 205 21.32 9.74 -38.86
CA GLU A 205 20.03 10.43 -38.90
C GLU A 205 19.70 11.08 -37.56
N LEU A 206 20.07 10.44 -36.44
CA LEU A 206 19.91 11.00 -35.10
C LEU A 206 20.77 12.26 -34.90
N ALA A 207 21.98 12.31 -35.46
CA ALA A 207 22.88 13.46 -35.35
C ALA A 207 22.43 14.66 -36.19
N GLU A 208 21.81 14.42 -37.36
CA GLU A 208 21.39 15.48 -38.28
C GLU A 208 19.99 16.06 -37.96
N THR A 209 19.14 15.29 -37.27
CA THR A 209 17.74 15.63 -37.07
C THR A 209 17.55 16.76 -36.04
N LYS A 210 16.97 17.89 -36.49
CA LYS A 210 16.64 19.05 -35.63
C LYS A 210 15.25 19.01 -34.97
N SER A 211 14.37 18.09 -35.39
CA SER A 211 12.99 18.00 -34.86
C SER A 211 12.92 17.24 -33.52
N GLU A 212 11.97 17.52 -32.63
CA GLU A 212 11.89 16.84 -31.32
C GLU A 212 11.27 15.42 -31.37
N LEU A 213 10.38 15.15 -32.33
CA LEU A 213 9.62 13.89 -32.39
C LEU A 213 10.39 12.75 -33.06
N LYS A 214 11.10 13.06 -34.15
CA LYS A 214 11.82 12.09 -34.97
C LYS A 214 12.97 11.40 -34.20
N PRO A 215 13.79 12.09 -33.39
CA PRO A 215 14.79 11.45 -32.52
C PRO A 215 14.18 10.43 -31.56
N LYS A 216 13.01 10.72 -30.97
CA LYS A 216 12.33 9.77 -30.07
C LYS A 216 11.90 8.48 -30.80
N LYS A 217 11.55 8.56 -32.09
CA LYS A 217 11.23 7.39 -32.92
C LYS A 217 12.50 6.61 -33.26
N ILE A 218 13.54 7.30 -33.72
CA ILE A 218 14.86 6.72 -34.06
C ILE A 218 15.46 5.99 -32.85
N ILE A 219 15.51 6.63 -31.67
CA ILE A 219 16.03 6.02 -30.44
C ILE A 219 15.30 4.72 -30.11
N LYS A 220 13.97 4.66 -30.29
CA LYS A 220 13.20 3.42 -30.04
C LYS A 220 13.54 2.32 -31.05
N ARG A 221 13.78 2.66 -32.33
CA ARG A 221 14.17 1.71 -33.37
C ARG A 221 15.59 1.22 -33.15
N LEU A 222 16.54 2.13 -32.95
CA LEU A 222 17.95 1.85 -32.68
C LEU A 222 18.11 0.88 -31.51
N LYS A 223 17.39 1.10 -30.40
CA LYS A 223 17.43 0.20 -29.24
C LYS A 223 17.02 -1.24 -29.56
N VAL A 224 16.07 -1.43 -30.47
CA VAL A 224 15.64 -2.77 -30.91
C VAL A 224 16.71 -3.39 -31.80
N VAL A 225 17.29 -2.63 -32.73
CA VAL A 225 18.37 -3.09 -33.61
C VAL A 225 19.59 -3.54 -32.80
N GLU A 226 20.06 -2.71 -31.85
CA GLU A 226 21.16 -3.05 -30.94
C GLU A 226 20.85 -4.31 -30.12
N SER A 227 19.62 -4.43 -29.59
CA SER A 227 19.21 -5.62 -28.85
C SER A 227 19.26 -6.91 -29.69
N PHE A 228 18.95 -6.85 -30.99
CA PHE A 228 19.05 -8.01 -31.89
C PHE A 228 20.51 -8.39 -32.14
N ILE A 229 21.38 -7.39 -32.37
CA ILE A 229 22.83 -7.60 -32.56
C ILE A 229 23.45 -8.23 -31.31
N GLU A 230 23.22 -7.66 -30.12
CA GLU A 230 23.77 -8.16 -28.86
C GLU A 230 23.24 -9.55 -28.50
N SER A 231 21.95 -9.82 -28.76
CA SER A 231 21.34 -11.10 -28.39
C SER A 231 21.70 -12.25 -29.34
N GLY A 232 22.19 -11.94 -30.55
CA GLY A 232 22.49 -12.91 -31.61
C GLY A 232 21.25 -13.57 -32.21
N ASN A 233 20.05 -13.04 -31.94
CA ASN A 233 18.82 -13.53 -32.57
C ASN A 233 18.70 -12.96 -33.98
N ARG A 234 18.01 -13.69 -34.87
CA ARG A 234 17.71 -13.19 -36.21
C ARG A 234 16.26 -12.66 -36.33
N PRO A 235 16.00 -11.56 -37.07
CA PRO A 235 14.67 -10.95 -37.15
C PRO A 235 13.58 -11.88 -37.73
N GLU A 236 13.95 -12.74 -38.69
CA GLU A 236 13.03 -13.66 -39.37
C GLU A 236 12.41 -14.70 -38.44
N TRP A 237 13.03 -14.99 -37.27
CA TRP A 237 12.47 -15.91 -36.28
C TRP A 237 11.17 -15.41 -35.61
N MET A 238 10.80 -14.14 -35.82
CA MET A 238 9.49 -13.62 -35.42
C MET A 238 8.34 -14.17 -36.30
N ILE A 239 8.67 -14.73 -37.47
CA ILE A 239 7.74 -15.43 -38.35
C ILE A 239 7.94 -16.94 -38.16
N LEU A 240 6.91 -17.62 -37.67
CA LEU A 240 6.95 -19.03 -37.34
C LEU A 240 6.72 -19.90 -38.59
N GLU A 241 7.60 -20.87 -38.81
CA GLU A 241 7.39 -22.00 -39.72
C GLU A 241 6.94 -23.26 -38.98
N VAL A 242 7.35 -23.37 -37.71
CA VAL A 242 7.12 -24.56 -36.87
C VAL A 242 6.52 -24.11 -35.54
N ILE A 243 5.45 -24.79 -35.11
CA ILE A 243 4.83 -24.52 -33.81
C ILE A 243 5.15 -25.66 -32.85
N PRO A 244 5.77 -25.37 -31.68
CA PRO A 244 5.92 -26.38 -30.64
C PRO A 244 4.58 -26.71 -29.99
N VAL A 245 4.35 -27.99 -29.73
CA VAL A 245 3.17 -28.49 -29.03
C VAL A 245 3.54 -28.91 -27.62
N ILE A 246 2.90 -28.27 -26.64
CA ILE A 246 3.14 -28.53 -25.23
C ILE A 246 2.80 -29.99 -24.86
N PRO A 247 3.52 -30.62 -23.91
CA PRO A 247 3.29 -32.01 -23.52
C PRO A 247 1.87 -32.26 -22.98
N PRO A 248 1.28 -33.44 -23.20
CA PRO A 248 -0.12 -33.74 -22.89
C PRO A 248 -0.47 -33.69 -21.40
N GLU A 249 0.48 -33.95 -20.48
CA GLU A 249 0.21 -33.80 -19.04
C GLU A 249 -0.05 -32.34 -18.62
N LEU A 250 0.48 -31.36 -19.37
CA LEU A 250 0.21 -29.94 -19.15
C LEU A 250 -1.13 -29.48 -19.75
N ARG A 251 -1.78 -30.35 -20.54
CA ARG A 251 -3.10 -30.15 -21.17
C ARG A 251 -3.97 -31.41 -21.04
N PRO A 252 -4.24 -31.87 -19.81
CA PRO A 252 -4.80 -33.19 -19.56
C PRO A 252 -6.22 -33.34 -20.12
N LEU A 253 -6.56 -34.59 -20.37
CA LEU A 253 -7.89 -35.05 -20.72
C LEU A 253 -8.30 -36.04 -19.63
N VAL A 254 -9.23 -35.63 -18.77
CA VAL A 254 -9.59 -36.36 -17.55
C VAL A 254 -10.96 -37.01 -17.74
N PRO A 255 -11.09 -38.33 -17.57
CA PRO A 255 -12.39 -38.98 -17.57
C PRO A 255 -13.21 -38.50 -16.37
N LEU A 256 -14.48 -38.17 -16.61
CA LEU A 256 -15.48 -37.89 -15.59
C LEU A 256 -16.43 -39.08 -15.46
N ASP A 257 -17.06 -39.20 -14.30
CA ASP A 257 -18.13 -40.18 -14.08
C ASP A 257 -19.23 -39.99 -15.12
N GLY A 258 -19.67 -41.09 -15.77
CA GLY A 258 -20.64 -41.05 -16.87
C GLY A 258 -20.05 -41.04 -18.28
N GLY A 259 -18.76 -41.40 -18.45
CA GLY A 259 -18.14 -41.61 -19.77
C GLY A 259 -17.84 -40.32 -20.55
N ARG A 260 -17.98 -39.16 -19.90
CA ARG A 260 -17.60 -37.86 -20.45
C ARG A 260 -16.13 -37.57 -20.15
N PHE A 261 -15.53 -36.69 -20.95
CA PHE A 261 -14.15 -36.24 -20.74
C PHE A 261 -14.11 -34.74 -20.54
N ALA A 262 -13.41 -34.29 -19.51
CA ALA A 262 -13.03 -32.90 -19.36
C ALA A 262 -11.75 -32.66 -20.17
N THR A 263 -11.82 -31.78 -21.17
CA THR A 263 -10.69 -31.43 -22.04
C THR A 263 -10.17 -30.04 -21.71
N SER A 264 -8.85 -29.87 -21.65
CA SER A 264 -8.23 -28.54 -21.61
C SER A 264 -8.54 -27.74 -22.89
N ASP A 265 -8.82 -26.43 -22.73
CA ASP A 265 -9.12 -25.50 -23.84
C ASP A 265 -7.99 -25.44 -24.88
N LEU A 266 -6.73 -25.64 -24.46
CA LEU A 266 -5.58 -25.69 -25.36
C LEU A 266 -5.71 -26.78 -26.42
N ASN A 267 -6.29 -27.94 -26.08
CA ASN A 267 -6.44 -29.02 -27.04
C ASN A 267 -7.38 -28.61 -28.19
N ASP A 268 -8.41 -27.81 -27.89
CA ASP A 268 -9.32 -27.28 -28.92
C ASP A 268 -8.64 -26.25 -29.81
N LEU A 269 -7.79 -25.38 -29.25
CA LEU A 269 -7.01 -24.42 -30.03
C LEU A 269 -5.99 -25.13 -30.94
N TYR A 270 -5.24 -26.11 -30.42
CA TYR A 270 -4.34 -26.92 -31.25
C TYR A 270 -5.08 -27.68 -32.36
N ARG A 271 -6.24 -28.27 -32.03
CA ARG A 271 -7.08 -28.96 -33.03
C ARG A 271 -7.50 -28.04 -34.17
N ARG A 272 -7.87 -26.79 -33.87
CA ARG A 272 -8.20 -25.79 -34.90
C ARG A 272 -7.00 -25.50 -35.80
N VAL A 273 -5.82 -25.29 -35.23
CA VAL A 273 -4.57 -25.05 -35.99
C VAL A 273 -4.26 -26.25 -36.90
N ILE A 274 -4.28 -27.47 -36.37
CA ILE A 274 -3.98 -28.70 -37.15
C ILE A 274 -5.00 -28.87 -38.29
N ASN A 275 -6.29 -28.66 -38.04
CA ASN A 275 -7.33 -28.78 -39.07
C ASN A 275 -7.15 -27.77 -40.20
N ARG A 276 -6.86 -26.51 -39.87
CA ARG A 276 -6.60 -25.44 -40.86
C ARG A 276 -5.33 -25.72 -41.64
N ASN A 277 -4.27 -26.11 -40.95
CA ASN A 277 -2.99 -26.44 -41.57
C ASN A 277 -3.10 -27.63 -42.53
N ASN A 278 -3.76 -28.71 -42.14
CA ASN A 278 -3.98 -29.88 -42.99
C ASN A 278 -4.86 -29.57 -44.19
N ARG A 279 -5.88 -28.72 -44.01
CA ARG A 279 -6.71 -28.24 -45.12
C ARG A 279 -5.90 -27.41 -46.11
N LEU A 280 -5.05 -26.51 -45.62
CA LEU A 280 -4.17 -25.71 -46.46
C LEU A 280 -3.16 -26.59 -47.24
N LYS A 281 -2.52 -27.59 -46.60
CA LYS A 281 -1.64 -28.55 -47.29
C LYS A 281 -2.37 -29.24 -48.45
N ARG A 282 -3.58 -29.75 -48.21
CA ARG A 282 -4.40 -30.41 -49.25
C ARG A 282 -4.78 -29.46 -50.38
N LEU A 283 -5.14 -28.20 -50.08
CA LEU A 283 -5.47 -27.21 -51.10
C LEU A 283 -4.26 -26.88 -51.99
N MET A 284 -3.07 -26.79 -51.42
CA MET A 284 -1.82 -26.59 -52.16
C MET A 284 -1.46 -27.81 -53.01
N GLU A 285 -1.59 -29.02 -52.48
CA GLU A 285 -1.38 -30.28 -53.23
C GLU A 285 -2.32 -30.40 -54.43
N LEU A 286 -3.57 -29.97 -54.27
CA LEU A 286 -4.59 -29.96 -55.34
C LEU A 286 -4.48 -28.76 -56.29
N ARG A 287 -3.51 -27.85 -56.08
CA ARG A 287 -3.34 -26.60 -56.83
C ARG A 287 -4.66 -25.80 -56.94
N ALA A 288 -5.36 -25.65 -55.81
CA ALA A 288 -6.60 -24.88 -55.75
C ALA A 288 -6.36 -23.38 -56.08
N PRO A 289 -7.39 -22.64 -56.54
CA PRO A 289 -7.27 -21.22 -56.84
C PRO A 289 -6.75 -20.37 -55.67
N ASP A 290 -5.95 -19.35 -56.00
CA ASP A 290 -5.25 -18.51 -55.02
C ASP A 290 -6.16 -17.82 -54.01
N ILE A 291 -7.37 -17.40 -54.41
CA ILE A 291 -8.34 -16.78 -53.51
C ILE A 291 -8.66 -17.71 -52.32
N ILE A 292 -8.82 -19.01 -52.59
CA ILE A 292 -9.13 -20.01 -51.57
C ILE A 292 -7.90 -20.27 -50.69
N VAL A 293 -6.71 -20.35 -51.31
CA VAL A 293 -5.44 -20.55 -50.60
C VAL A 293 -5.14 -19.36 -49.68
N ARG A 294 -5.29 -18.12 -50.16
CA ARG A 294 -5.12 -16.88 -49.37
C ARG A 294 -6.08 -16.84 -48.19
N ASN A 295 -7.36 -17.17 -48.41
CA ASN A 295 -8.32 -17.23 -47.32
C ASN A 295 -7.94 -18.29 -46.27
N GLU A 296 -7.49 -19.48 -46.68
CA GLU A 296 -7.08 -20.52 -45.72
C GLU A 296 -5.75 -20.16 -45.01
N LYS A 297 -4.79 -19.50 -45.69
CA LYS A 297 -3.58 -18.91 -45.06
C LYS A 297 -3.99 -17.87 -44.00
N ARG A 298 -4.93 -16.97 -44.32
CA ARG A 298 -5.51 -16.03 -43.36
C ARG A 298 -6.11 -16.76 -42.17
N MET A 299 -6.99 -17.74 -42.40
CA MET A 299 -7.63 -18.53 -41.33
C MET A 299 -6.62 -19.29 -40.45
N LEU A 300 -5.51 -19.77 -41.02
CA LEU A 300 -4.42 -20.39 -40.28
C LEU A 300 -3.73 -19.37 -39.37
N GLN A 301 -3.41 -18.17 -39.88
CA GLN A 301 -2.88 -17.06 -39.08
C GLN A 301 -3.80 -16.75 -37.90
N GLU A 302 -5.12 -16.64 -38.10
CA GLU A 302 -6.06 -16.37 -37.00
C GLU A 302 -6.09 -17.49 -35.95
N ALA A 303 -6.01 -18.75 -36.39
CA ALA A 303 -6.02 -19.90 -35.49
C ALA A 303 -4.76 -19.95 -34.62
N VAL A 304 -3.60 -19.60 -35.20
CA VAL A 304 -2.33 -19.51 -34.47
C VAL A 304 -2.31 -18.30 -33.54
N ASP A 305 -2.80 -17.14 -33.98
CA ASP A 305 -2.95 -15.95 -33.14
C ASP A 305 -3.77 -16.28 -31.89
N ALA A 306 -4.90 -16.97 -32.05
CA ALA A 306 -5.77 -17.36 -30.95
C ALA A 306 -5.17 -18.44 -30.04
N LEU A 307 -4.29 -19.31 -30.54
CA LEU A 307 -3.56 -20.28 -29.73
C LEU A 307 -2.60 -19.57 -28.76
N PHE A 308 -1.86 -18.58 -29.25
CA PHE A 308 -0.90 -17.82 -28.44
C PHE A 308 -1.58 -16.79 -27.53
N ASP A 309 -2.49 -15.95 -28.05
CA ASP A 309 -3.22 -14.95 -27.26
C ASP A 309 -4.65 -14.73 -27.79
N ASN A 310 -5.62 -15.40 -27.15
CA ASN A 310 -7.02 -15.33 -27.55
C ASN A 310 -7.65 -14.00 -27.08
N GLY A 311 -7.85 -13.07 -28.01
CA GLY A 311 -8.54 -11.80 -27.78
C GLY A 311 -7.73 -10.55 -28.15
N ARG A 312 -6.40 -10.67 -28.33
CA ARG A 312 -5.54 -9.51 -28.68
C ARG A 312 -5.81 -8.96 -30.09
N ARG A 313 -6.34 -9.78 -31.00
CA ARG A 313 -6.74 -9.38 -32.36
C ARG A 313 -8.15 -8.77 -32.44
N GLY A 314 -8.98 -8.94 -31.40
CA GLY A 314 -10.39 -8.53 -31.40
C GLY A 314 -11.30 -9.66 -30.92
N ARG A 315 -12.10 -10.25 -31.82
CA ARG A 315 -13.10 -11.26 -31.45
C ARG A 315 -12.46 -12.52 -30.86
N THR A 316 -12.83 -12.85 -29.63
CA THR A 316 -12.37 -14.05 -28.95
C THR A 316 -13.02 -15.30 -29.52
N ILE A 317 -12.22 -16.35 -29.69
CA ILE A 317 -12.73 -17.68 -30.01
C ILE A 317 -13.40 -18.28 -28.78
N THR A 318 -14.66 -18.70 -28.93
CA THR A 318 -15.47 -19.32 -27.88
C THR A 318 -15.64 -20.82 -28.07
N GLY A 319 -15.82 -21.53 -26.95
CA GLY A 319 -16.20 -22.94 -26.91
C GLY A 319 -17.73 -23.14 -26.96
N ALA A 320 -18.18 -24.38 -26.81
CA ALA A 320 -19.62 -24.73 -26.83
C ALA A 320 -20.45 -23.95 -25.80
N ASN A 321 -19.86 -23.65 -24.63
CA ASN A 321 -20.53 -22.91 -23.55
C ASN A 321 -20.48 -21.38 -23.73
N LYS A 322 -20.17 -20.88 -24.93
CA LYS A 322 -19.94 -19.45 -25.26
C LYS A 322 -18.84 -18.76 -24.44
N ARG A 323 -18.14 -19.45 -23.54
CA ARG A 323 -16.95 -18.92 -22.85
C ARG A 323 -15.77 -18.79 -23.83
N PRO A 324 -14.89 -17.78 -23.67
CA PRO A 324 -13.63 -17.72 -24.41
C PRO A 324 -12.71 -18.87 -24.00
N LEU A 325 -12.04 -19.48 -24.98
CA LEU A 325 -11.04 -20.52 -24.73
C LEU A 325 -9.76 -19.90 -24.14
N LYS A 326 -9.19 -20.53 -23.10
CA LYS A 326 -7.91 -20.07 -22.53
C LYS A 326 -6.73 -20.36 -23.46
N SER A 327 -5.96 -19.33 -23.80
CA SER A 327 -4.75 -19.40 -24.63
C SER A 327 -3.48 -19.70 -23.82
N LEU A 328 -2.35 -19.89 -24.50
CA LEU A 328 -1.04 -20.05 -23.85
C LEU A 328 -0.67 -18.81 -23.01
N SER A 329 -0.97 -17.60 -23.51
CA SER A 329 -0.75 -16.36 -22.76
C SER A 329 -1.56 -16.32 -21.47
N ASP A 330 -2.83 -16.75 -21.49
CA ASP A 330 -3.71 -16.73 -20.31
C ASP A 330 -3.26 -17.69 -19.21
N MET A 331 -2.51 -18.73 -19.56
CA MET A 331 -1.88 -19.61 -18.57
C MET A 331 -0.69 -18.96 -17.86
N LEU A 332 -0.09 -17.93 -18.44
CA LEU A 332 1.04 -17.20 -17.88
C LEU A 332 0.61 -15.90 -17.19
N LYS A 333 -0.29 -15.13 -17.82
CA LYS A 333 -0.71 -13.80 -17.39
C LYS A 333 -1.94 -13.81 -16.46
N GLY A 334 -2.15 -12.70 -15.77
CA GLY A 334 -3.33 -12.49 -14.92
C GLY A 334 -3.23 -13.15 -13.53
N LYS A 335 -4.31 -13.05 -12.76
CA LYS A 335 -4.36 -13.57 -11.37
C LYS A 335 -4.32 -15.10 -11.31
N GLN A 336 -4.94 -15.76 -12.29
CA GLN A 336 -4.92 -17.23 -12.44
C GLN A 336 -3.70 -17.74 -13.23
N GLY A 337 -2.82 -16.84 -13.68
CA GLY A 337 -1.61 -17.21 -14.40
C GLY A 337 -0.60 -17.89 -13.49
N ARG A 338 0.27 -18.72 -14.08
CA ARG A 338 1.25 -19.53 -13.35
C ARG A 338 2.13 -18.73 -12.40
N PHE A 339 2.63 -17.56 -12.82
CA PHE A 339 3.52 -16.75 -11.97
C PHE A 339 2.86 -16.35 -10.65
N ARG A 340 1.59 -15.94 -10.67
CA ARG A 340 0.90 -15.47 -9.46
C ARG A 340 0.26 -16.59 -8.65
N GLN A 341 -0.40 -17.55 -9.31
CA GLN A 341 -1.20 -18.57 -8.61
C GLN A 341 -0.42 -19.83 -8.23
N ASN A 342 0.65 -20.15 -8.97
CA ASN A 342 1.33 -21.44 -8.84
C ASN A 342 2.83 -21.33 -8.51
N LEU A 343 3.45 -20.16 -8.74
CA LEU A 343 4.86 -19.93 -8.40
C LEU A 343 4.98 -19.14 -7.10
N LEU A 344 4.40 -17.94 -7.06
CA LEU A 344 4.39 -17.08 -5.87
C LEU A 344 3.37 -17.56 -4.84
N GLY A 345 2.11 -17.72 -5.24
CA GLY A 345 1.12 -18.46 -4.46
C GLY A 345 1.27 -19.95 -4.71
N LYS A 346 1.23 -20.78 -3.66
CA LYS A 346 1.19 -22.25 -3.78
C LYS A 346 0.32 -22.82 -2.68
N ARG A 347 -0.32 -23.95 -2.97
CA ARG A 347 -0.86 -24.82 -1.93
C ARG A 347 0.31 -25.58 -1.30
N VAL A 348 0.31 -25.68 0.02
CA VAL A 348 1.40 -26.27 0.79
C VAL A 348 0.82 -27.38 1.65
N ASP A 349 1.46 -28.54 1.63
CA ASP A 349 1.14 -29.65 2.54
C ASP A 349 1.59 -29.29 3.98
N TYR A 350 1.28 -30.13 4.97
CA TYR A 350 1.62 -29.87 6.39
C TYR A 350 1.12 -28.51 6.89
N SER A 351 -0.08 -28.13 6.43
CA SER A 351 -0.77 -26.92 6.85
C SER A 351 -2.21 -27.19 7.25
N GLY A 352 -2.74 -26.36 8.14
CA GLY A 352 -4.11 -26.43 8.64
C GLY A 352 -4.68 -25.04 8.87
N ARG A 353 -5.99 -24.93 9.06
CA ARG A 353 -6.64 -23.67 9.44
C ARG A 353 -7.76 -23.95 10.44
N SER A 354 -7.89 -23.09 11.44
CA SER A 354 -9.07 -23.06 12.31
C SER A 354 -9.40 -21.64 12.77
N VAL A 355 -10.56 -21.50 13.39
CA VAL A 355 -10.97 -20.28 14.10
C VAL A 355 -10.04 -20.07 15.30
N ILE A 356 -9.70 -18.82 15.57
CA ILE A 356 -8.89 -18.45 16.73
C ILE A 356 -9.76 -18.09 17.94
N VAL A 357 -9.24 -18.41 19.12
CA VAL A 357 -9.80 -18.04 20.42
C VAL A 357 -8.67 -17.51 21.32
N THR A 358 -9.03 -16.75 22.34
CA THR A 358 -8.05 -16.21 23.29
C THR A 358 -7.47 -17.30 24.18
N GLY A 359 -6.14 -17.28 24.39
CA GLY A 359 -5.42 -18.14 25.32
C GLY A 359 -4.62 -17.32 26.33
N PRO A 360 -5.26 -16.76 27.37
CA PRO A 360 -4.59 -15.84 28.31
C PRO A 360 -3.59 -16.52 29.26
N GLU A 361 -3.65 -17.85 29.40
CA GLU A 361 -2.71 -18.63 30.22
C GLU A 361 -1.44 -19.05 29.46
N LEU A 362 -1.42 -18.85 28.13
CA LEU A 362 -0.26 -19.16 27.31
C LEU A 362 0.86 -18.14 27.60
N LYS A 363 2.12 -18.57 27.44
CA LYS A 363 3.27 -17.64 27.41
C LYS A 363 3.41 -17.02 26.02
N LEU A 364 4.15 -15.92 25.89
CA LEU A 364 4.28 -15.20 24.61
C LEU A 364 4.76 -16.07 23.43
N HIS A 365 5.66 -17.03 23.67
CA HIS A 365 6.20 -17.95 22.65
C HIS A 365 5.28 -19.15 22.35
N GLN A 366 4.15 -19.30 23.03
CA GLN A 366 3.30 -20.49 22.92
C GLN A 366 2.02 -20.21 22.13
N CYS A 367 1.50 -21.25 21.48
CA CYS A 367 0.16 -21.25 20.89
C CYS A 367 -0.56 -22.55 21.23
N GLY A 368 -1.87 -22.51 21.42
CA GLY A 368 -2.65 -23.73 21.67
C GLY A 368 -3.09 -24.38 20.35
N LEU A 369 -2.68 -25.62 20.12
CA LEU A 369 -3.03 -26.38 18.93
C LEU A 369 -3.98 -27.53 19.28
N PRO A 370 -5.15 -27.66 18.61
CA PRO A 370 -6.07 -28.76 18.84
C PRO A 370 -5.42 -30.12 18.61
N LYS A 371 -5.61 -31.05 19.56
CA LYS A 371 -5.07 -32.42 19.50
C LYS A 371 -5.28 -33.12 18.14
N LYS A 372 -6.47 -33.04 17.57
CA LYS A 372 -6.77 -33.66 16.26
C LYS A 372 -6.04 -32.99 15.10
N MET A 373 -5.89 -31.66 15.15
CA MET A 373 -5.14 -30.92 14.14
C MET A 373 -3.65 -31.27 14.23
N ALA A 374 -3.10 -31.26 15.44
CA ALA A 374 -1.72 -31.66 15.70
C ALA A 374 -1.44 -33.10 15.22
N LEU A 375 -2.33 -34.04 15.54
CA LEU A 375 -2.24 -35.42 15.09
C LEU A 375 -2.10 -35.54 13.58
N GLU A 376 -2.90 -34.78 12.81
CA GLU A 376 -2.86 -34.75 11.35
C GLU A 376 -1.59 -34.11 10.79
N LEU A 377 -1.19 -32.96 11.35
CA LEU A 377 -0.02 -32.22 10.90
C LEU A 377 1.29 -32.97 11.13
N PHE A 378 1.40 -33.68 12.27
CA PHE A 378 2.62 -34.37 12.68
C PHE A 378 2.66 -35.86 12.32
N LYS A 379 1.70 -36.38 11.53
CA LYS A 379 1.59 -37.82 11.19
C LYS A 379 2.91 -38.50 10.81
N PRO A 380 3.77 -37.97 9.91
CA PRO A 380 4.99 -38.67 9.54
C PRO A 380 5.98 -38.82 10.69
N PHE A 381 6.08 -37.81 11.55
CA PHE A 381 6.95 -37.83 12.73
C PHE A 381 6.48 -38.85 13.75
N ILE A 382 5.16 -38.96 13.94
CA ILE A 382 4.56 -39.97 14.81
C ILE A 382 4.85 -41.38 14.29
N TYR A 383 4.70 -41.62 12.97
CA TYR A 383 5.02 -42.93 12.37
C TYR A 383 6.49 -43.28 12.55
N ALA A 384 7.40 -42.33 12.32
CA ALA A 384 8.83 -42.55 12.50
C ALA A 384 9.20 -42.84 13.96
N ARG A 385 8.59 -42.13 14.92
CA ARG A 385 8.83 -42.35 16.35
C ARG A 385 8.22 -43.66 16.89
N LEU A 386 7.04 -44.05 16.41
CA LEU A 386 6.41 -45.34 16.75
C LEU A 386 7.27 -46.52 16.29
N ASP A 387 7.87 -46.41 15.10
CA ASP A 387 8.79 -47.41 14.55
C ASP A 387 10.12 -47.41 15.32
N ALA A 388 10.71 -46.23 15.57
CA ALA A 388 11.96 -46.10 16.32
C ALA A 388 11.89 -46.63 17.76
N LYS A 389 10.74 -46.49 18.43
CA LYS A 389 10.49 -47.06 19.77
C LYS A 389 10.11 -48.55 19.75
N GLY A 390 9.97 -49.16 18.58
CA GLY A 390 9.55 -50.56 18.44
C GLY A 390 8.10 -50.83 18.89
N LEU A 391 7.29 -49.79 19.05
CA LEU A 391 5.87 -49.92 19.44
C LEU A 391 5.04 -50.46 18.28
N SER A 392 5.44 -50.19 17.03
CA SER A 392 4.82 -50.75 15.83
C SER A 392 5.87 -51.47 14.98
N MET A 393 5.56 -52.68 14.50
CA MET A 393 6.48 -53.47 13.67
C MET A 393 6.41 -53.08 12.17
N THR A 394 5.34 -52.40 11.75
CA THR A 394 5.13 -52.00 10.35
C THR A 394 4.42 -50.65 10.25
N LEU A 395 4.72 -49.88 9.19
CA LEU A 395 4.05 -48.61 8.89
C LEU A 395 2.51 -48.75 8.79
N LYS A 396 2.01 -49.89 8.29
CA LYS A 396 0.55 -50.16 8.22
C LYS A 396 -0.07 -50.27 9.61
N GLN A 397 0.63 -50.92 10.54
CA GLN A 397 0.19 -51.02 11.92
C GLN A 397 0.22 -49.64 12.60
N ALA A 398 1.30 -48.88 12.42
CA ALA A 398 1.42 -47.50 12.92
C ALA A 398 0.28 -46.61 12.42
N LYS A 399 -0.02 -46.67 11.11
CA LYS A 399 -1.15 -45.97 10.49
C LYS A 399 -2.49 -46.33 11.15
N LYS A 400 -2.74 -47.63 11.37
CA LYS A 400 -3.95 -48.12 12.04
C LYS A 400 -4.03 -47.68 13.51
N TRP A 401 -2.90 -47.51 14.19
CA TRP A 401 -2.86 -47.04 15.59
C TRP A 401 -3.17 -45.55 15.69
N VAL A 402 -2.59 -44.74 14.80
CA VAL A 402 -2.87 -43.30 14.68
C VAL A 402 -4.34 -43.07 14.28
N GLU A 403 -4.86 -43.81 13.31
CA GLU A 403 -6.28 -43.72 12.90
C GLU A 403 -7.26 -44.12 14.02
N LYS A 404 -6.83 -44.97 14.96
CA LYS A 404 -7.62 -45.38 16.13
C LYS A 404 -7.41 -44.49 17.35
N GLU A 405 -6.58 -43.44 17.26
CA GLU A 405 -6.31 -42.49 18.35
C GLU A 405 -5.93 -43.18 19.68
N ARG A 406 -5.07 -44.22 19.61
CA ARG A 406 -4.61 -44.96 20.80
C ARG A 406 -3.87 -44.06 21.79
N LYS A 407 -3.88 -44.42 23.08
CA LYS A 407 -3.28 -43.62 24.17
C LYS A 407 -1.80 -43.35 23.94
N GLU A 408 -1.06 -44.36 23.52
CA GLU A 408 0.38 -44.32 23.25
C GLU A 408 0.75 -43.31 22.14
N VAL A 409 -0.19 -42.97 21.26
CA VAL A 409 0.01 -41.98 20.20
C VAL A 409 0.05 -40.57 20.77
N TRP A 410 -0.72 -40.28 21.82
CA TRP A 410 -0.74 -38.97 22.47
C TRP A 410 0.57 -38.67 23.19
N ASP A 411 1.14 -39.67 23.86
CA ASP A 411 2.44 -39.54 24.54
C ASP A 411 3.57 -39.25 23.53
N ILE A 412 3.53 -39.91 22.37
CA ILE A 412 4.50 -39.66 21.28
C ILE A 412 4.27 -38.31 20.63
N LEU A 413 3.01 -37.90 20.47
CA LEU A 413 2.68 -36.61 19.90
C LEU A 413 3.22 -35.47 20.79
N ASP A 414 3.08 -35.58 22.10
CA ASP A 414 3.62 -34.61 23.06
C ASP A 414 5.16 -34.54 22.98
N GLU A 415 5.84 -35.69 22.87
CA GLU A 415 7.29 -35.74 22.66
C GLU A 415 7.72 -35.11 21.33
N VAL A 416 6.98 -35.36 20.24
CA VAL A 416 7.29 -34.83 18.90
C VAL A 416 7.11 -33.32 18.81
N ILE A 417 6.11 -32.79 19.52
CA ILE A 417 5.77 -31.36 19.50
C ILE A 417 6.74 -30.55 20.37
N ARG A 418 7.31 -31.16 21.40
CA ARG A 418 8.26 -30.50 22.29
C ARG A 418 9.43 -29.93 21.49
N GLU A 419 9.69 -28.64 21.68
CA GLU A 419 10.72 -27.86 20.97
C GLU A 419 10.56 -27.79 19.44
N HIS A 420 9.39 -28.16 18.89
CA HIS A 420 9.11 -28.06 17.47
C HIS A 420 8.28 -26.80 17.16
N PRO A 421 8.88 -25.71 16.62
CA PRO A 421 8.14 -24.49 16.34
C PRO A 421 7.12 -24.71 15.21
N VAL A 422 5.98 -24.02 15.28
CA VAL A 422 4.98 -23.94 14.21
C VAL A 422 4.80 -22.48 13.80
N LEU A 423 4.48 -22.26 12.53
CA LEU A 423 4.22 -20.92 12.00
C LEU A 423 2.72 -20.66 11.99
N LEU A 424 2.30 -19.59 12.66
CA LEU A 424 0.94 -19.06 12.57
C LEU A 424 0.89 -17.91 11.57
N ASN A 425 -0.12 -17.92 10.71
CA ASN A 425 -0.32 -16.92 9.66
C ASN A 425 -1.77 -16.42 9.65
N ARG A 426 -1.95 -15.10 9.69
CA ARG A 426 -3.24 -14.45 9.41
C ARG A 426 -3.25 -13.84 8.02
N ALA A 427 -4.19 -14.28 7.19
CA ALA A 427 -4.37 -13.76 5.83
C ALA A 427 -5.44 -12.66 5.81
N PRO A 428 -5.24 -11.55 5.07
CA PRO A 428 -4.09 -11.22 4.23
C PRO A 428 -2.87 -10.72 5.02
N THR A 429 -1.68 -11.23 4.70
CA THR A 429 -0.41 -10.81 5.32
C THR A 429 0.06 -9.49 4.71
N LEU A 430 -0.23 -8.37 5.37
CA LEU A 430 0.15 -7.02 4.89
C LEU A 430 1.58 -6.62 5.30
N HIS A 431 2.07 -7.17 6.40
CA HIS A 431 3.40 -6.89 6.95
C HIS A 431 3.98 -8.15 7.60
N ARG A 432 5.30 -8.16 7.87
CA ARG A 432 6.03 -9.35 8.34
C ARG A 432 5.45 -10.01 9.61
N LEU A 433 4.92 -9.23 10.55
CA LEU A 433 4.40 -9.77 11.82
C LEU A 433 3.07 -10.52 11.66
N GLY A 434 2.47 -10.49 10.47
CA GLY A 434 1.34 -11.35 10.13
C GLY A 434 1.70 -12.84 9.99
N ILE A 435 2.99 -13.19 10.07
CA ILE A 435 3.49 -14.57 10.22
C ILE A 435 4.52 -14.59 11.36
N GLN A 436 4.29 -15.44 12.37
CA GLN A 436 5.22 -15.62 13.49
C GLN A 436 5.32 -17.10 13.88
N ALA A 437 6.43 -17.47 14.50
CA ALA A 437 6.66 -18.80 15.04
C ALA A 437 6.26 -18.88 16.53
N PHE A 438 5.71 -20.03 16.91
CA PHE A 438 5.29 -20.36 18.27
C PHE A 438 5.60 -21.82 18.58
N GLU A 439 5.70 -22.18 19.85
CA GLU A 439 5.71 -23.56 20.32
C GLU A 439 4.28 -24.06 20.56
N PRO A 440 3.87 -25.22 20.01
CA PRO A 440 2.51 -25.73 20.19
C PRO A 440 2.33 -26.31 21.60
N VAL A 441 1.20 -25.97 22.21
CA VAL A 441 0.66 -26.61 23.42
C VAL A 441 -0.59 -27.37 23.02
N LEU A 442 -0.67 -28.66 23.36
CA LEU A 442 -1.82 -29.49 23.03
C LEU A 442 -3.04 -29.08 23.84
N ILE A 443 -4.13 -28.69 23.14
CA ILE A 443 -5.40 -28.31 23.76
C ILE A 443 -6.54 -29.19 23.27
N GLU A 444 -7.58 -29.29 24.11
CA GLU A 444 -8.85 -29.89 23.73
C GLU A 444 -9.67 -28.96 22.82
N GLY A 445 -10.55 -29.54 22.01
CA GLY A 445 -11.43 -28.80 21.10
C GLY A 445 -10.92 -28.73 19.66
N LYS A 446 -11.33 -27.69 18.93
CA LYS A 446 -11.06 -27.52 17.49
C LYS A 446 -10.49 -26.14 17.12
N ALA A 447 -10.54 -25.16 18.03
CA ALA A 447 -10.08 -23.80 17.78
C ALA A 447 -8.61 -23.63 18.20
N ILE A 448 -7.87 -22.78 17.50
CA ILE A 448 -6.48 -22.45 17.84
C ILE A 448 -6.52 -21.40 18.96
N GLN A 449 -5.78 -21.59 20.04
CA GLN A 449 -5.61 -20.54 21.05
C GLN A 449 -4.42 -19.65 20.70
N LEU A 450 -4.66 -18.34 20.68
CA LEU A 450 -3.67 -17.32 20.40
C LEU A 450 -3.40 -16.48 21.65
N HIS A 451 -2.13 -16.12 21.84
CA HIS A 451 -1.70 -15.24 22.93
C HIS A 451 -2.25 -13.80 22.74
N PRO A 452 -2.85 -13.16 23.76
CA PRO A 452 -3.48 -11.83 23.60
C PRO A 452 -2.55 -10.71 23.14
N LEU A 453 -1.27 -10.70 23.57
CA LEU A 453 -0.33 -9.63 23.19
C LEU A 453 0.05 -9.64 21.70
N VAL A 454 -0.05 -10.79 21.00
CA VAL A 454 0.27 -10.87 19.57
C VAL A 454 -0.92 -10.48 18.68
N CYS A 455 -2.13 -10.32 19.24
CA CYS A 455 -3.31 -9.93 18.46
C CYS A 455 -3.12 -8.58 17.77
N SER A 456 -2.42 -7.62 18.40
CA SER A 456 -2.10 -6.34 17.77
C SER A 456 -1.18 -6.49 16.56
N ALA A 457 -0.22 -7.41 16.62
CA ALA A 457 0.69 -7.71 15.53
C ALA A 457 -0.02 -8.42 14.37
N PHE A 458 -0.87 -9.41 14.65
CA PHE A 458 -1.68 -10.05 13.61
C PHE A 458 -2.84 -9.18 13.12
N ASN A 459 -3.15 -8.08 13.83
CA ASN A 459 -4.38 -7.30 13.70
C ASN A 459 -5.63 -8.19 13.81
N ALA A 460 -5.59 -9.18 14.69
CA ALA A 460 -6.58 -10.25 14.83
C ALA A 460 -7.63 -9.93 15.90
N ASP A 461 -8.87 -10.31 15.62
CA ASP A 461 -10.03 -10.27 16.49
C ASP A 461 -10.62 -11.67 16.70
N PHE A 462 -11.49 -11.80 17.71
CA PHE A 462 -12.07 -13.08 18.14
C PHE A 462 -13.56 -13.18 17.78
N ASP A 463 -13.96 -12.72 16.60
CA ASP A 463 -15.35 -12.69 16.11
C ASP A 463 -15.68 -13.79 15.08
N GLY A 464 -14.75 -14.73 14.87
CA GLY A 464 -14.86 -15.81 13.86
C GLY A 464 -13.65 -15.88 12.92
N ASP A 465 -12.69 -14.98 13.12
CA ASP A 465 -11.42 -14.92 12.42
C ASP A 465 -10.65 -16.24 12.45
N GLN A 466 -9.90 -16.50 11.37
CA GLN A 466 -9.21 -17.77 11.16
C GLN A 466 -7.72 -17.57 10.90
N MET A 467 -6.90 -18.44 11.48
CA MET A 467 -5.47 -18.48 11.23
C MET A 467 -5.03 -19.82 10.65
N ALA A 468 -4.02 -19.76 9.78
CA ALA A 468 -3.38 -20.94 9.22
C ALA A 468 -2.15 -21.33 10.05
N VAL A 469 -1.93 -22.63 10.18
CA VAL A 469 -0.77 -23.24 10.83
C VAL A 469 0.08 -23.90 9.75
N HIS A 470 1.40 -23.73 9.80
CA HIS A 470 2.36 -24.44 8.96
C HIS A 470 3.46 -25.08 9.82
N VAL A 471 3.85 -26.31 9.47
CA VAL A 471 4.88 -27.05 10.21
C VAL A 471 6.22 -27.04 9.44
N PRO A 472 7.29 -26.41 9.99
CA PRO A 472 8.63 -26.44 9.39
C PRO A 472 9.27 -27.83 9.52
N LEU A 473 9.57 -28.48 8.39
CA LEU A 473 10.02 -29.87 8.40
C LEU A 473 11.55 -30.04 8.51
N SER A 474 12.34 -29.20 7.84
CA SER A 474 13.80 -29.30 7.88
C SER A 474 14.37 -28.68 9.16
N LEU A 475 15.56 -29.14 9.57
CA LEU A 475 16.21 -28.63 10.77
C LEU A 475 16.58 -27.15 10.60
N GLU A 476 17.01 -26.76 9.40
CA GLU A 476 17.34 -25.37 9.07
C GLU A 476 16.12 -24.48 9.21
N ALA A 477 14.95 -24.91 8.71
CA ALA A 477 13.70 -24.16 8.81
C ALA A 477 13.21 -24.04 10.26
N GLN A 478 13.42 -25.08 11.09
CA GLN A 478 13.08 -25.02 12.52
C GLN A 478 14.00 -24.05 13.27
N LEU A 479 15.31 -24.08 12.99
CA LEU A 479 16.28 -23.14 13.56
C LEU A 479 15.98 -21.70 13.11
N GLU A 480 15.71 -21.49 11.82
CA GLU A 480 15.33 -20.19 11.27
C GLU A 480 14.05 -19.66 11.94
N ALA A 481 13.02 -20.49 12.08
CA ALA A 481 11.78 -20.12 12.75
C ALA A 481 12.03 -19.70 14.21
N ARG A 482 12.88 -20.44 14.94
CA ARG A 482 13.21 -20.16 16.34
C ARG A 482 14.06 -18.90 16.51
N VAL A 483 15.03 -18.66 15.63
CA VAL A 483 15.97 -17.53 15.72
C VAL A 483 15.37 -16.24 15.16
N LEU A 484 14.68 -16.30 14.03
CA LEU A 484 14.20 -15.10 13.33
C LEU A 484 12.72 -14.81 13.54
N MET A 485 11.87 -15.84 13.56
CA MET A 485 10.40 -15.66 13.47
C MET A 485 9.66 -15.82 14.80
N MET A 486 10.33 -16.26 15.87
CA MET A 486 9.70 -16.44 17.17
C MET A 486 9.05 -15.14 17.65
N SER A 487 7.84 -15.23 18.20
CA SER A 487 7.09 -14.06 18.70
C SER A 487 7.88 -13.24 19.71
N THR A 488 8.66 -13.89 20.57
CA THR A 488 9.53 -13.24 21.57
C THR A 488 10.63 -12.39 20.95
N ASN A 489 11.04 -12.67 19.70
CA ASN A 489 12.10 -11.95 18.99
C ASN A 489 11.56 -10.76 18.19
N ASN A 490 10.25 -10.71 17.95
CA ASN A 490 9.61 -9.71 17.11
C ASN A 490 8.68 -8.81 17.95
N ILE A 491 9.30 -8.04 18.85
CA ILE A 491 8.64 -7.18 19.85
C ILE A 491 8.33 -5.78 19.31
N LEU A 492 9.18 -5.26 18.42
CA LEU A 492 9.09 -3.90 17.89
C LEU A 492 8.41 -3.87 16.53
N SER A 493 7.79 -2.73 16.23
CA SER A 493 7.26 -2.43 14.92
C SER A 493 8.40 -2.09 13.94
N PRO A 494 8.45 -2.71 12.75
CA PRO A 494 9.48 -2.44 11.74
C PRO A 494 9.36 -1.03 11.12
N ALA A 495 8.24 -0.33 11.32
CA ALA A 495 8.00 0.98 10.74
C ALA A 495 8.56 2.14 11.58
N ASN A 496 8.58 2.00 12.90
CA ASN A 496 8.92 3.09 13.82
C ASN A 496 9.75 2.68 15.05
N GLY A 497 10.03 1.39 15.23
CA GLY A 497 10.83 0.87 16.34
C GLY A 497 10.14 0.91 17.71
N LYS A 498 8.85 1.24 17.79
CA LYS A 498 8.10 1.19 19.04
C LYS A 498 7.60 -0.23 19.33
N PRO A 499 7.44 -0.64 20.61
CA PRO A 499 6.86 -1.93 20.96
C PRO A 499 5.47 -2.10 20.35
N ILE A 500 5.22 -3.26 19.71
CA ILE A 500 3.91 -3.62 19.16
C ILE A 500 3.13 -4.56 20.08
N ILE A 501 3.82 -5.30 20.95
CA ILE A 501 3.24 -6.21 21.95
C ILE A 501 2.67 -5.48 23.17
N VAL A 502 2.15 -4.27 22.96
CA VAL A 502 1.59 -3.44 24.03
C VAL A 502 0.26 -4.04 24.47
N PRO A 503 0.00 -4.16 25.79
CA PRO A 503 -1.30 -4.51 26.31
C PRO A 503 -2.40 -3.66 25.68
N SER A 504 -3.55 -4.28 25.44
CA SER A 504 -4.69 -3.61 24.79
C SER A 504 -5.99 -3.90 25.52
N GLN A 505 -7.00 -3.05 25.29
CA GLN A 505 -8.36 -3.23 25.79
C GLN A 505 -8.37 -3.46 27.32
N ASP A 506 -8.89 -4.60 27.77
CA ASP A 506 -9.12 -4.93 29.18
C ASP A 506 -7.83 -4.95 30.00
N MET A 507 -6.70 -5.36 29.41
CA MET A 507 -5.42 -5.35 30.08
C MET A 507 -5.04 -3.92 30.49
N VAL A 508 -5.21 -2.95 29.58
CA VAL A 508 -4.95 -1.53 29.85
C VAL A 508 -5.88 -1.01 30.93
N LEU A 509 -7.17 -1.37 30.89
CA LEU A 509 -8.14 -0.97 31.92
C LEU A 509 -7.74 -1.45 33.31
N GLY A 510 -7.29 -2.70 33.44
CA GLY A 510 -6.86 -3.24 34.73
C GLY A 510 -5.62 -2.54 35.28
N LEU A 511 -4.64 -2.26 34.42
CA LEU A 511 -3.41 -1.55 34.80
C LEU A 511 -3.68 -0.08 35.12
N TYR A 512 -4.52 0.57 34.31
CA TYR A 512 -5.00 1.92 34.57
C TYR A 512 -5.69 1.99 35.92
N TYR A 513 -6.63 1.08 36.20
CA TYR A 513 -7.34 1.00 37.48
C TYR A 513 -6.38 0.83 38.67
N LEU A 514 -5.39 -0.06 38.56
CA LEU A 514 -4.35 -0.23 39.58
C LEU A 514 -3.54 1.04 39.86
N SER A 515 -3.31 1.87 38.84
CA SER A 515 -2.49 3.08 38.95
C SER A 515 -3.23 4.32 39.47
N ILE A 516 -4.57 4.23 39.62
CA ILE A 516 -5.39 5.32 40.16
C ILE A 516 -5.04 5.59 41.62
N GLN A 517 -5.05 6.87 41.97
CA GLN A 517 -4.92 7.36 43.34
C GLN A 517 -6.21 8.12 43.68
N LYS A 518 -6.69 7.95 44.92
CA LYS A 518 -7.87 8.62 45.44
C LYS A 518 -7.59 9.29 46.79
N GLU A 519 -8.30 10.37 47.08
CA GLU A 519 -8.26 11.05 48.38
C GLU A 519 -9.34 10.50 49.34
N GLY A 520 -9.05 10.50 50.65
CA GLY A 520 -10.00 10.12 51.70
C GLY A 520 -10.23 8.61 51.83
N GLU A 521 -9.34 7.79 51.27
CA GLU A 521 -9.42 6.32 51.37
C GLU A 521 -8.91 5.81 52.74
N PRO A 522 -9.39 4.64 53.22
CA PRO A 522 -8.89 4.01 54.45
C PRO A 522 -7.38 3.81 54.43
N GLY A 523 -6.71 4.20 55.52
CA GLY A 523 -5.27 4.06 55.67
C GLY A 523 -4.44 5.09 54.91
N GLU A 524 -5.03 6.22 54.52
CA GLU A 524 -4.28 7.33 53.90
C GLU A 524 -3.14 7.83 54.82
N GLY A 525 -1.94 7.93 54.27
CA GLY A 525 -0.73 8.31 54.99
C GLY A 525 -0.11 7.19 55.83
N MET A 526 -0.65 5.96 55.76
CA MET A 526 -0.08 4.81 56.48
C MET A 526 1.33 4.49 55.98
N LEU A 527 2.25 4.28 56.94
CA LEU A 527 3.63 3.90 56.68
C LEU A 527 3.73 2.38 56.65
N LEU A 528 4.07 1.80 55.50
CA LEU A 528 4.25 0.37 55.32
C LEU A 528 5.72 0.03 55.07
N ALA A 529 6.16 -1.10 55.59
CA ALA A 529 7.56 -1.51 55.63
C ALA A 529 8.07 -2.07 54.30
N ASP A 530 7.26 -2.90 53.63
CA ASP A 530 7.58 -3.60 52.39
C ASP A 530 6.31 -4.09 51.64
N MET A 531 6.50 -4.84 50.56
CA MET A 531 5.41 -5.38 49.75
C MET A 531 4.58 -6.46 50.47
N ILE A 532 5.19 -7.21 51.38
CA ILE A 532 4.49 -8.27 52.14
C ILE A 532 3.45 -7.64 53.06
N GLU A 533 3.83 -6.56 53.74
CA GLU A 533 2.91 -5.81 54.59
C GLU A 533 1.78 -5.15 53.76
N VAL A 534 2.09 -4.67 52.55
CA VAL A 534 1.08 -4.13 51.62
C VAL A 534 0.06 -5.21 51.22
N HIS A 535 0.50 -6.43 50.91
CA HIS A 535 -0.42 -7.55 50.65
C HIS A 535 -1.27 -7.89 51.87
N GLN A 536 -0.67 -7.89 53.07
CA GLN A 536 -1.40 -8.15 54.30
C GLN A 536 -2.46 -7.07 54.56
N ALA A 537 -2.11 -5.80 54.39
CA ALA A 537 -3.00 -4.66 54.57
C ALA A 537 -4.15 -4.65 53.55
N LEU A 538 -3.90 -5.04 52.29
CA LEU A 538 -4.94 -5.22 51.27
C LEU A 538 -5.88 -6.38 51.63
N ASN A 539 -5.35 -7.50 52.12
CA ASN A 539 -6.15 -8.68 52.47
C ASN A 539 -7.02 -8.45 53.72
N THR A 540 -6.54 -7.66 54.70
CA THR A 540 -7.33 -7.28 55.88
C THR A 540 -8.30 -6.14 55.61
N GLY A 541 -8.18 -5.47 54.45
CA GLY A 541 -8.99 -4.30 54.09
C GLY A 541 -8.60 -3.02 54.83
N ALA A 542 -7.40 -2.98 55.43
CA ALA A 542 -6.86 -1.80 56.11
C ALA A 542 -6.52 -0.65 55.13
N VAL A 543 -6.15 -1.00 53.90
CA VAL A 543 -5.93 -0.08 52.78
C VAL A 543 -6.67 -0.58 51.54
N THR A 544 -7.01 0.32 50.63
CA THR A 544 -7.54 -0.02 49.30
C THR A 544 -6.44 0.08 48.24
N LEU A 545 -6.69 -0.41 47.02
CA LEU A 545 -5.70 -0.34 45.94
C LEU A 545 -5.26 1.10 45.61
N HIS A 546 -6.13 2.08 45.89
CA HIS A 546 -5.94 3.48 45.51
C HIS A 546 -5.56 4.37 46.70
N THR A 547 -5.47 3.80 47.92
CA THR A 547 -5.04 4.52 49.12
C THR A 547 -3.63 5.08 48.93
N LYS A 548 -3.45 6.35 49.29
CA LYS A 548 -2.15 6.99 49.33
C LYS A 548 -1.35 6.52 50.55
N ILE A 549 -0.23 5.83 50.32
CA ILE A 549 0.65 5.26 51.37
C ILE A 549 2.09 5.71 51.17
N VAL A 550 2.91 5.56 52.20
CA VAL A 550 4.38 5.68 52.08
C VAL A 550 4.98 4.31 52.37
N SER A 551 5.69 3.75 51.40
CA SER A 551 6.31 2.43 51.54
C SER A 551 7.75 2.42 51.04
N ARG A 552 8.54 1.45 51.52
CA ARG A 552 9.91 1.23 51.04
C ARG A 552 9.89 0.25 49.87
N VAL A 553 10.44 0.66 48.74
CA VAL A 553 10.56 -0.15 47.53
C VAL A 553 12.04 -0.51 47.32
N PRO A 554 12.38 -1.78 47.03
CA PRO A 554 13.74 -2.14 46.65
C PRO A 554 14.12 -1.47 45.33
N GLN A 555 15.31 -0.89 45.28
CA GLN A 555 15.94 -0.31 44.09
C GLN A 555 17.32 -0.94 43.92
N THR A 556 17.80 -1.00 42.68
CA THR A 556 19.11 -1.58 42.34
C THR A 556 20.06 -0.44 41.97
N ASP A 557 21.29 -0.44 42.49
CA ASP A 557 22.34 0.53 42.12
C ASP A 557 23.11 0.08 40.85
N GLU A 558 23.99 0.94 40.33
CA GLU A 558 24.83 0.63 39.15
C GLU A 558 25.73 -0.60 39.37
N ALA A 559 26.09 -0.91 40.62
CA ALA A 559 26.88 -2.07 41.00
C ALA A 559 26.05 -3.35 41.19
N GLY A 560 24.72 -3.27 41.04
CA GLY A 560 23.79 -4.39 41.20
C GLY A 560 23.38 -4.68 42.65
N ASN A 561 23.76 -3.85 43.62
CA ASN A 561 23.35 -3.98 45.01
C ASN A 561 21.96 -3.38 45.22
N GLN A 562 21.16 -4.05 46.04
CA GLN A 562 19.82 -3.59 46.37
C GLN A 562 19.81 -2.68 47.60
N TYR A 563 19.11 -1.56 47.50
CA TYR A 563 18.84 -0.65 48.62
C TYR A 563 17.36 -0.31 48.68
N MET A 564 16.87 0.05 49.88
CA MET A 564 15.46 0.38 50.09
C MET A 564 15.28 1.91 50.06
N LYS A 565 14.45 2.41 49.12
CA LYS A 565 14.09 3.82 49.03
C LYS A 565 12.62 4.02 49.38
N ARG A 566 12.30 5.07 50.14
CA ARG A 566 10.92 5.42 50.50
C ARG A 566 10.25 6.18 49.36
N TYR A 567 9.04 5.76 49.01
CA TYR A 567 8.21 6.40 47.99
C TYR A 567 6.81 6.67 48.53
N GLU A 568 6.25 7.81 48.13
CA GLU A 568 4.83 8.09 48.23
C GLU A 568 4.13 7.45 47.01
N THR A 569 3.24 6.51 47.26
CA THR A 569 2.67 5.63 46.22
C THR A 569 1.31 5.08 46.65
N THR A 570 0.73 4.20 45.83
CA THR A 570 -0.46 3.42 46.18
C THR A 570 -0.13 1.91 46.21
N PRO A 571 -0.88 1.08 46.95
CA PRO A 571 -0.73 -0.38 46.89
C PRO A 571 -0.84 -0.93 45.47
N GLY A 572 -1.72 -0.36 44.63
CA GLY A 572 -1.88 -0.75 43.24
C GLY A 572 -0.64 -0.49 42.38
N ARG A 573 0.01 0.67 42.55
CA ARG A 573 1.30 0.97 41.88
C ARG A 573 2.45 0.10 42.39
N MET A 574 2.42 -0.30 43.67
CA MET A 574 3.41 -1.25 44.19
C MET A 574 3.29 -2.64 43.57
N LEU A 575 2.06 -3.13 43.32
CA LEU A 575 1.83 -4.38 42.58
C LEU A 575 2.40 -4.33 41.15
N LEU A 576 2.32 -3.16 40.51
CA LEU A 576 2.97 -2.93 39.21
C LEU A 576 4.50 -2.93 39.32
N GLY A 577 5.04 -2.32 40.38
CA GLY A 577 6.47 -2.29 40.67
C GLY A 577 7.08 -3.66 40.93
N GLU A 578 6.32 -4.60 41.49
CA GLU A 578 6.76 -5.99 41.68
C GLU A 578 7.08 -6.68 40.35
N CYS A 579 6.39 -6.30 39.28
CA CYS A 579 6.61 -6.87 37.95
C CYS A 579 7.86 -6.31 37.26
N LEU A 580 8.37 -5.14 37.68
CA LEU A 580 9.50 -4.49 37.02
C LEU A 580 10.79 -5.32 37.14
N PRO A 581 11.64 -5.30 36.11
CA PRO A 581 12.97 -5.90 36.20
C PRO A 581 13.83 -5.16 37.23
N GLN A 582 14.60 -5.91 38.02
CA GLN A 582 15.50 -5.37 39.04
C GLN A 582 16.77 -4.79 38.38
N SER A 583 16.66 -3.60 37.79
CA SER A 583 17.75 -2.89 37.10
C SER A 583 17.81 -1.43 37.54
N HIS A 584 19.01 -0.88 37.66
CA HIS A 584 19.21 0.53 38.04
C HIS A 584 18.65 1.53 37.02
N LYS A 585 18.52 1.10 35.75
CA LYS A 585 18.05 1.95 34.65
C LYS A 585 16.53 2.03 34.55
N VAL A 586 15.80 1.20 35.29
CA VAL A 586 14.33 1.19 35.30
C VAL A 586 13.86 1.35 36.77
N PRO A 587 13.90 2.57 37.31
CA PRO A 587 13.51 2.82 38.69
C PRO A 587 12.00 2.65 38.88
N PHE A 588 11.57 2.53 40.15
CA PHE A 588 10.13 2.44 40.46
C PHE A 588 9.33 3.68 40.02
N GLU A 589 10.00 4.83 39.87
CA GLU A 589 9.41 6.07 39.39
C GLU A 589 8.78 5.93 37.99
N THR A 590 9.29 5.01 37.16
CA THR A 590 8.77 4.72 35.82
C THR A 590 7.30 4.28 35.85
N VAL A 591 6.87 3.56 36.91
CA VAL A 591 5.49 3.09 37.11
C VAL A 591 4.72 3.86 38.17
N ASN A 592 5.37 4.75 38.94
CA ASN A 592 4.72 5.53 40.00
C ASN A 592 3.94 6.75 39.43
N ARG A 593 3.11 6.51 38.43
CA ARG A 593 2.25 7.50 37.77
C ARG A 593 0.98 6.81 37.27
N LEU A 594 -0.01 7.60 36.84
CA LEU A 594 -1.19 7.04 36.19
C LEU A 594 -0.78 6.45 34.83
N LEU A 595 -1.11 5.18 34.60
CA LEU A 595 -0.67 4.46 33.40
C LEU A 595 -1.80 4.37 32.37
N THR A 596 -1.78 5.26 31.38
CA THR A 596 -2.61 5.11 30.17
C THR A 596 -1.97 4.14 29.19
N LYS A 597 -2.68 3.77 28.11
CA LYS A 597 -2.11 2.94 27.03
C LYS A 597 -0.80 3.49 26.48
N LYS A 598 -0.67 4.83 26.38
CA LYS A 598 0.55 5.47 25.90
C LYS A 598 1.68 5.27 26.91
N ASP A 599 1.41 5.54 28.18
CA ASP A 599 2.40 5.40 29.25
C ASP A 599 2.86 3.94 29.40
N ILE A 600 1.96 2.96 29.28
CA ILE A 600 2.31 1.53 29.31
C ILE A 600 3.26 1.19 28.15
N GLY A 601 2.99 1.73 26.95
CA GLY A 601 3.88 1.57 25.81
C GLY A 601 5.27 2.15 26.07
N ASP A 602 5.33 3.34 26.67
CA ASP A 602 6.57 4.01 27.03
C ASP A 602 7.35 3.23 28.10
N VAL A 603 6.68 2.67 29.11
CA VAL A 603 7.31 1.81 30.14
C VAL A 603 7.90 0.54 29.51
N ILE A 604 7.19 -0.12 28.59
CA ILE A 604 7.71 -1.32 27.89
C ILE A 604 8.92 -0.97 27.03
N ASP A 605 8.89 0.19 26.36
CA ASP A 605 10.00 0.69 25.53
C ASP A 605 11.25 0.99 26.37
N GLU A 606 11.08 1.63 27.54
CA GLU A 606 12.15 1.88 28.51
C GLU A 606 12.77 0.57 29.03
N VAL A 607 11.93 -0.41 29.38
CA VAL A 607 12.37 -1.76 29.77
C VAL A 607 13.17 -2.41 28.63
N TYR A 608 12.65 -2.39 27.39
CA TYR A 608 13.32 -3.00 26.25
C TYR A 608 14.70 -2.42 25.99
N ARG A 609 14.84 -1.11 26.01
CA ARG A 609 16.10 -0.41 25.72
C ARG A 609 17.16 -0.63 26.80
N HIS A 610 16.75 -0.78 28.06
CA HIS A 610 17.68 -0.82 29.18
C HIS A 610 17.98 -2.21 29.74
N THR A 611 17.06 -3.17 29.62
CA THR A 611 17.24 -4.53 30.16
C THR A 611 17.27 -5.63 29.09
N GLY A 612 16.98 -5.26 27.84
CA GLY A 612 17.02 -6.16 26.70
C GLY A 612 15.81 -7.08 26.58
N GLN A 613 15.82 -7.88 25.51
CA GLN A 613 14.63 -8.57 25.01
C GLN A 613 14.01 -9.58 26.01
N LYS A 614 14.83 -10.37 26.71
CA LYS A 614 14.34 -11.44 27.60
C LYS A 614 13.52 -10.88 28.77
N GLU A 615 14.05 -9.87 29.45
CA GLU A 615 13.39 -9.23 30.59
C GLU A 615 12.12 -8.50 30.15
N THR A 616 12.11 -7.90 28.95
CA THR A 616 10.89 -7.28 28.38
C THR A 616 9.76 -8.30 28.18
N VAL A 617 10.07 -9.50 27.69
CA VAL A 617 9.07 -10.54 27.47
C VAL A 617 8.47 -11.01 28.80
N LEU A 618 9.32 -11.25 29.81
CA LEU A 618 8.85 -11.64 31.15
C LEU A 618 7.98 -10.55 31.77
N PHE A 619 8.39 -9.30 31.62
CA PHE A 619 7.63 -8.15 32.08
C PHE A 619 6.27 -8.03 31.38
N ALA A 620 6.23 -8.19 30.06
CA ALA A 620 5.00 -8.09 29.27
C ALA A 620 3.99 -9.19 29.64
N ASP A 621 4.44 -10.44 29.83
CA ASP A 621 3.60 -11.54 30.28
C ASP A 621 3.06 -11.31 31.70
N ALA A 622 3.90 -10.82 32.62
CA ALA A 622 3.50 -10.50 34.00
C ALA A 622 2.45 -9.38 34.06
N ILE A 623 2.67 -8.29 33.32
CA ILE A 623 1.73 -7.17 33.22
C ILE A 623 0.41 -7.60 32.57
N MET A 624 0.45 -8.45 31.55
CA MET A 624 -0.77 -9.01 30.94
C MET A 624 -1.62 -9.73 31.99
N ALA A 625 -1.01 -10.66 32.75
CA ALA A 625 -1.72 -11.44 33.75
C ALA A 625 -2.29 -10.55 34.87
N LEU A 626 -1.51 -9.56 35.33
CA LEU A 626 -1.94 -8.60 36.33
C LEU A 626 -3.12 -7.74 35.82
N GLY A 627 -3.02 -7.24 34.58
CA GLY A 627 -4.05 -6.46 33.92
C GLY A 627 -5.38 -7.21 33.85
N PHE A 628 -5.39 -8.44 33.33
CA PHE A 628 -6.62 -9.25 33.26
C PHE A 628 -7.23 -9.51 34.64
N ARG A 629 -6.40 -9.88 35.62
CA ARG A 629 -6.88 -10.19 36.98
C ARG A 629 -7.56 -8.98 37.63
N HIS A 630 -6.96 -7.81 37.49
CA HIS A 630 -7.50 -6.59 38.11
C HIS A 630 -8.62 -5.95 37.31
N ALA A 631 -8.65 -6.11 35.99
CA ALA A 631 -9.80 -5.73 35.18
C ALA A 631 -11.07 -6.51 35.59
N PHE A 632 -10.95 -7.84 35.76
CA PHE A 632 -12.04 -8.68 36.25
C PHE A 632 -12.51 -8.26 37.65
N LYS A 633 -11.58 -8.03 38.59
CA LYS A 633 -11.91 -7.60 39.96
C LYS A 633 -12.53 -6.20 40.02
N ALA A 634 -12.13 -5.29 39.13
CA ALA A 634 -12.64 -3.93 39.09
C ALA A 634 -14.13 -3.86 38.74
N GLY A 635 -14.68 -4.88 38.08
CA GLY A 635 -16.11 -4.97 37.76
C GLY A 635 -16.61 -3.81 36.90
N ILE A 636 -15.75 -3.28 36.01
CA ILE A 636 -16.08 -2.13 35.15
C ILE A 636 -17.24 -2.53 34.23
N SER A 637 -18.31 -1.74 34.26
CA SER A 637 -19.53 -1.96 33.50
C SER A 637 -19.83 -0.77 32.60
N PHE A 638 -20.79 -0.95 31.69
CA PHE A 638 -21.26 0.09 30.79
C PHE A 638 -22.79 0.14 30.86
N GLY A 639 -23.32 1.16 31.54
CA GLY A 639 -24.74 1.38 31.74
C GLY A 639 -25.29 2.61 31.03
N LYS A 640 -26.62 2.70 30.97
CA LYS A 640 -27.34 3.89 30.47
C LYS A 640 -27.04 5.13 31.31
N ASP A 641 -26.85 4.96 32.62
CA ASP A 641 -26.63 6.07 33.56
C ASP A 641 -25.20 6.60 33.52
N ASP A 642 -24.25 5.81 33.02
CA ASP A 642 -22.86 6.25 32.81
C ASP A 642 -22.76 7.28 31.67
N MET A 643 -23.71 7.28 30.73
CA MET A 643 -23.78 8.26 29.65
C MET A 643 -24.40 9.58 30.15
N VAL A 644 -23.60 10.49 30.72
CA VAL A 644 -24.10 11.76 31.28
C VAL A 644 -24.24 12.82 30.18
N ILE A 645 -25.46 13.35 30.03
CA ILE A 645 -25.76 14.44 29.08
C ILE A 645 -25.53 15.76 29.82
N PRO A 646 -24.74 16.70 29.27
CA PRO A 646 -24.46 17.94 29.96
C PRO A 646 -25.68 18.86 30.01
N GLY A 647 -25.96 19.43 31.18
CA GLY A 647 -27.06 20.39 31.35
C GLY A 647 -26.93 21.63 30.46
N ALA A 648 -25.70 22.07 30.19
CA ALA A 648 -25.41 23.20 29.30
C ALA A 648 -25.77 22.96 27.82
N LYS A 649 -26.08 21.71 27.43
CA LYS A 649 -26.37 21.37 26.03
C LYS A 649 -27.54 22.19 25.46
N GLU A 650 -28.65 22.27 26.18
CA GLU A 650 -29.86 22.93 25.68
C GLU A 650 -29.62 24.42 25.41
N GLU A 651 -28.90 25.09 26.31
CA GLU A 651 -28.52 26.50 26.18
C GLU A 651 -27.62 26.74 24.95
N LEU A 652 -26.59 25.92 24.78
CA LEU A 652 -25.66 26.02 23.65
C LEU A 652 -26.34 25.79 22.29
N VAL A 653 -27.27 24.83 22.24
CA VAL A 653 -28.04 24.53 21.02
C VAL A 653 -28.98 25.69 20.68
N GLU A 654 -29.62 26.31 21.66
CA GLU A 654 -30.55 27.41 21.44
C GLU A 654 -29.81 28.71 21.06
N GLU A 655 -28.64 28.98 21.65
CA GLU A 655 -27.71 30.03 21.22
C GLU A 655 -27.37 29.87 19.73
N THR A 656 -27.04 28.64 19.32
CA THR A 656 -26.66 28.34 17.93
C THR A 656 -27.85 28.44 16.97
N ARG A 657 -29.05 28.00 17.38
CA ARG A 657 -30.27 28.17 16.58
C ARG A 657 -30.60 29.63 16.32
N THR A 658 -30.40 30.48 17.33
CA THR A 658 -30.62 31.93 17.21
C THR A 658 -29.65 32.53 16.20
N LEU A 659 -28.36 32.18 16.28
CA LEU A 659 -27.35 32.61 15.31
C LEU A 659 -27.67 32.15 13.88
N VAL A 660 -28.13 30.91 13.70
CA VAL A 660 -28.52 30.38 12.38
C VAL A 660 -29.73 31.13 11.83
N LYS A 661 -30.69 31.50 12.67
CA LYS A 661 -31.84 32.32 12.28
C LYS A 661 -31.41 33.72 11.86
N ASP A 662 -30.43 34.31 12.53
CA ASP A 662 -29.86 35.60 12.14
C ASP A 662 -29.14 35.52 10.80
N TYR A 663 -28.43 34.42 10.51
CA TYR A 663 -27.82 34.20 9.19
C TYR A 663 -28.87 33.98 8.09
N GLU A 664 -29.97 33.29 8.40
CA GLU A 664 -31.11 33.17 7.49
C GLU A 664 -31.70 34.54 7.17
N GLN A 665 -31.87 35.39 8.19
CA GLN A 665 -32.38 36.75 8.03
C GLN A 665 -31.41 37.61 7.21
N GLN A 666 -30.10 37.54 7.48
CA GLN A 666 -29.07 38.24 6.69
C GLN A 666 -29.08 37.80 5.23
N TYR A 667 -29.36 36.52 4.94
CA TYR A 667 -29.50 36.04 3.58
C TYR A 667 -30.76 36.61 2.93
N GLN A 668 -31.91 36.59 3.62
CA GLN A 668 -33.17 37.18 3.12
C GLN A 668 -33.07 38.70 2.89
N ASP A 669 -32.32 39.39 3.75
CA ASP A 669 -32.05 40.83 3.63
C ASP A 669 -30.98 41.15 2.56
N GLY A 670 -30.38 40.13 1.93
CA GLY A 670 -29.39 40.26 0.86
C GLY A 670 -27.98 40.67 1.31
N LEU A 671 -27.68 40.58 2.61
CA LEU A 671 -26.38 40.95 3.18
C LEU A 671 -25.29 39.89 2.95
N ILE A 672 -25.68 38.63 2.77
CA ILE A 672 -24.78 37.49 2.54
C ILE A 672 -25.30 36.64 1.38
N THR A 673 -24.41 35.86 0.75
CA THR A 673 -24.77 34.90 -0.31
C THR A 673 -25.21 33.55 0.26
N GLN A 674 -25.88 32.73 -0.55
CA GLN A 674 -26.28 31.38 -0.15
C GLN A 674 -25.09 30.49 0.25
N GLN A 675 -23.96 30.61 -0.45
CA GLN A 675 -22.75 29.84 -0.14
C GLN A 675 -22.11 30.29 1.19
N GLU A 676 -22.11 31.60 1.48
CA GLU A 676 -21.65 32.15 2.76
C GLU A 676 -22.55 31.71 3.91
N LYS A 677 -23.87 31.76 3.73
CA LYS A 677 -24.85 31.25 4.69
C LYS A 677 -24.54 29.78 5.01
N TYR A 678 -24.45 28.93 3.99
CA TYR A 678 -24.17 27.50 4.16
C TYR A 678 -22.90 27.25 4.97
N ASN A 679 -21.80 27.95 4.65
CA ASN A 679 -20.53 27.81 5.38
C ASN A 679 -20.63 28.31 6.84
N LYS A 680 -21.28 29.46 7.07
CA LYS A 680 -21.48 30.04 8.41
C LYS A 680 -22.33 29.14 9.30
N VAL A 681 -23.41 28.56 8.75
CA VAL A 681 -24.29 27.62 9.47
C VAL A 681 -23.52 26.36 9.88
N ILE A 682 -22.71 25.81 8.97
CA ILE A 682 -21.86 24.65 9.26
C ILE A 682 -20.84 24.95 10.36
N ASP A 683 -20.15 26.09 10.28
CA ASP A 683 -19.17 26.50 11.28
C ASP A 683 -19.81 26.69 12.66
N ALA A 684 -20.96 27.38 12.73
CA ALA A 684 -21.72 27.57 13.96
C ALA A 684 -22.09 26.22 14.62
N TRP A 685 -22.62 25.26 13.85
CA TRP A 685 -22.96 23.94 14.36
C TRP A 685 -21.74 23.09 14.74
N SER A 686 -20.62 23.23 14.02
CA SER A 686 -19.37 22.56 14.38
C SER A 686 -18.87 23.05 15.74
N ARG A 687 -18.79 24.37 15.94
CA ARG A 687 -18.38 24.99 17.20
C ARG A 687 -19.31 24.62 18.36
N CYS A 688 -20.62 24.63 18.13
CA CYS A 688 -21.60 24.16 19.10
C CYS A 688 -21.30 22.73 19.54
N GLY A 689 -21.06 21.83 18.58
CA GLY A 689 -20.73 20.44 18.88
C GLY A 689 -19.46 20.29 19.71
N ASP A 690 -18.44 21.10 19.46
CA ASP A 690 -17.18 21.04 20.21
C ASP A 690 -17.30 21.63 21.62
N ARG A 691 -18.07 22.72 21.79
CA ARG A 691 -18.45 23.26 23.12
C ARG A 691 -19.24 22.25 23.94
N VAL A 692 -20.24 21.60 23.35
CA VAL A 692 -21.04 20.55 24.02
C VAL A 692 -20.15 19.37 24.42
N ALA A 693 -19.22 18.97 23.56
CA ALA A 693 -18.30 17.88 23.87
C ALA A 693 -17.34 18.24 25.02
N ALA A 694 -16.84 19.48 25.07
CA ALA A 694 -15.97 19.96 26.14
C ALA A 694 -16.69 19.97 27.50
N GLU A 695 -17.91 20.52 27.57
CA GLU A 695 -18.71 20.52 28.80
C GLU A 695 -19.10 19.11 29.26
N MET A 696 -19.47 18.24 28.31
CA MET A 696 -19.73 16.82 28.60
C MET A 696 -18.49 16.14 29.22
N MET A 697 -17.30 16.34 28.62
CA MET A 697 -16.07 15.74 29.14
C MET A 697 -15.74 16.26 30.55
N LYS A 698 -15.93 17.55 30.79
CA LYS A 698 -15.74 18.18 32.10
C LYS A 698 -16.67 17.59 33.17
N GLU A 699 -17.93 17.36 32.82
CA GLU A 699 -18.92 16.79 33.74
C GLU A 699 -18.66 15.31 34.06
N ILE A 700 -18.29 14.50 33.06
CA ILE A 700 -17.99 13.08 33.26
C ILE A 700 -16.66 12.90 34.03
N GLN A 701 -15.70 13.82 33.87
CA GLN A 701 -14.44 13.82 34.60
C GLN A 701 -14.59 14.27 36.08
N ALA A 702 -15.63 15.02 36.42
CA ALA A 702 -15.76 15.65 37.73
C ALA A 702 -15.74 14.63 38.89
N VAL A 703 -14.80 14.81 39.82
CA VAL A 703 -14.67 13.98 41.02
C VAL A 703 -15.78 14.34 42.00
N LYS A 704 -16.73 13.41 42.19
CA LYS A 704 -17.83 13.58 43.16
C LYS A 704 -17.43 12.93 44.48
N ARG A 705 -17.61 13.63 45.60
CA ARG A 705 -17.42 13.06 46.93
C ARG A 705 -18.73 12.46 47.45
N ASP A 706 -18.61 11.39 48.20
CA ASP A 706 -19.72 10.79 48.92
C ASP A 706 -20.03 11.63 50.17
N PRO A 707 -21.25 12.21 50.29
CA PRO A 707 -21.60 13.08 51.42
C PRO A 707 -21.59 12.36 52.78
N GLU A 708 -21.72 11.02 52.83
CA GLU A 708 -21.74 10.27 54.10
C GLU A 708 -20.35 9.82 54.55
N THR A 709 -19.48 9.43 53.62
CA THR A 709 -18.18 8.82 53.94
C THR A 709 -16.98 9.73 53.69
N GLY A 710 -17.19 10.87 53.01
CA GLY A 710 -16.12 11.79 52.60
C GLY A 710 -15.21 11.27 51.49
N ARG A 711 -15.44 10.04 51.01
CA ARG A 711 -14.63 9.36 49.99
C ARG A 711 -14.95 9.85 48.58
N GLU A 712 -13.99 9.73 47.68
CA GLU A 712 -14.23 9.94 46.25
C GLU A 712 -15.07 8.80 45.65
N LYS A 713 -16.21 9.15 45.05
CA LYS A 713 -17.04 8.22 44.28
C LYS A 713 -16.22 7.61 43.14
N PRO A 714 -16.54 6.37 42.73
CA PRO A 714 -15.91 5.76 41.57
C PRO A 714 -16.01 6.67 40.33
N ILE A 715 -14.90 6.78 39.60
CA ILE A 715 -14.86 7.49 38.33
C ILE A 715 -15.81 6.80 37.37
N ASN A 716 -16.46 7.57 36.50
CA ASN A 716 -17.34 7.05 35.47
C ASN A 716 -16.59 6.05 34.55
N ALA A 717 -17.21 4.89 34.30
CA ALA A 717 -16.60 3.82 33.52
C ALA A 717 -16.34 4.22 32.06
N ILE A 718 -17.23 4.99 31.42
CA ILE A 718 -17.06 5.45 30.03
C ILE A 718 -15.85 6.37 29.92
N TYR A 719 -15.67 7.26 30.89
CA TYR A 719 -14.48 8.10 30.95
C TYR A 719 -13.22 7.29 31.19
N MET A 720 -13.24 6.33 32.11
CA MET A 720 -12.09 5.43 32.32
C MET A 720 -11.70 4.70 31.04
N MET A 721 -12.65 4.17 30.27
CA MET A 721 -12.39 3.49 29.00
C MET A 721 -11.72 4.39 27.96
N ALA A 722 -12.21 5.62 27.81
CA ALA A 722 -11.65 6.57 26.85
C ALA A 722 -10.33 7.19 27.30
N HIS A 723 -10.22 7.63 28.56
CA HIS A 723 -9.03 8.26 29.12
C HIS A 723 -7.85 7.29 29.23
N SER A 724 -8.12 6.04 29.63
CA SER A 724 -7.08 5.00 29.64
C SER A 724 -6.55 4.66 28.24
N GLY A 725 -7.30 5.01 27.18
CA GLY A 725 -6.97 4.63 25.81
C GLY A 725 -7.22 3.15 25.48
N ALA A 726 -7.91 2.42 26.37
CA ALA A 726 -8.27 1.02 26.16
C ALA A 726 -9.25 0.86 25.00
N ARG A 727 -10.34 1.62 25.02
CA ARG A 727 -11.34 1.67 23.96
C ARG A 727 -12.21 2.93 24.12
N GLY A 728 -12.52 3.59 23.02
CA GLY A 728 -13.30 4.83 23.04
C GLY A 728 -12.46 6.05 22.69
N SER A 729 -13.13 7.09 22.22
CA SER A 729 -12.54 8.40 21.94
C SER A 729 -13.51 9.50 22.35
N ALA A 730 -13.01 10.72 22.58
CA ALA A 730 -13.87 11.86 22.90
C ALA A 730 -14.97 12.08 21.84
N ALA A 731 -14.66 11.83 20.55
CA ALA A 731 -15.64 11.90 19.46
C ALA A 731 -16.76 10.85 19.58
N GLN A 732 -16.44 9.63 20.03
CA GLN A 732 -17.45 8.58 20.26
C GLN A 732 -18.31 8.92 21.48
N ILE A 733 -17.71 9.44 22.55
CA ILE A 733 -18.47 9.86 23.74
C ILE A 733 -19.39 11.04 23.40
N LYS A 734 -18.91 12.00 22.59
CA LYS A 734 -19.71 13.11 22.04
C LYS A 734 -20.99 12.60 21.36
N GLN A 735 -20.90 11.52 20.57
CA GLN A 735 -22.08 10.94 19.92
C GLN A 735 -23.01 10.19 20.88
N LEU A 736 -22.47 9.60 21.96
CA LEU A 736 -23.25 8.86 22.95
C LEU A 736 -24.09 9.78 23.83
N ALA A 737 -23.48 10.86 24.35
CA ALA A 737 -24.10 11.68 25.40
C ALA A 737 -24.11 13.20 25.11
N GLY A 738 -23.37 13.68 24.12
CA GLY A 738 -23.38 15.08 23.69
C GLY A 738 -24.42 15.31 22.58
N MET A 739 -23.94 15.32 21.34
CA MET A 739 -24.73 15.39 20.12
C MET A 739 -24.01 14.64 19.00
N ARG A 740 -24.75 14.10 18.03
CA ARG A 740 -24.11 13.41 16.89
C ARG A 740 -23.48 14.37 15.88
N GLY A 741 -24.05 15.57 15.72
CA GLY A 741 -23.47 16.65 14.92
C GLY A 741 -23.74 16.54 13.42
N LEU A 742 -22.83 17.12 12.63
CA LEU A 742 -22.95 17.27 11.18
C LEU A 742 -22.58 16.00 10.41
N MET A 743 -23.40 15.62 9.42
CA MET A 743 -23.19 14.43 8.60
C MET A 743 -22.77 14.77 7.17
N ALA A 744 -21.96 13.91 6.55
CA ALA A 744 -21.56 14.04 5.16
C ALA A 744 -22.50 13.29 4.20
N LYS A 745 -22.84 13.92 3.07
CA LYS A 745 -23.49 13.29 1.92
C LYS A 745 -22.52 12.34 1.19
N PRO A 746 -23.00 11.42 0.34
CA PRO A 746 -22.13 10.58 -0.48
C PRO A 746 -21.23 11.35 -1.46
N SER A 747 -21.59 12.61 -1.79
CA SER A 747 -20.79 13.55 -2.57
C SER A 747 -19.58 14.13 -1.82
N GLY A 748 -19.57 14.04 -0.48
CA GLY A 748 -18.57 14.64 0.41
C GLY A 748 -18.97 16.01 0.98
N GLU A 749 -20.07 16.60 0.49
CA GLU A 749 -20.66 17.81 1.07
C GLU A 749 -21.28 17.54 2.45
N ILE A 750 -21.31 18.54 3.31
CA ILE A 750 -21.92 18.44 4.64
C ILE A 750 -23.42 18.76 4.53
N ILE A 751 -24.26 18.04 5.25
CA ILE A 751 -25.69 18.34 5.37
C ILE A 751 -25.83 19.51 6.36
N GLU A 752 -26.49 20.60 5.96
CA GLU A 752 -26.63 21.79 6.83
C GLU A 752 -27.43 21.49 8.10
N THR A 753 -28.36 20.54 8.02
CA THR A 753 -29.22 20.11 9.12
C THR A 753 -28.45 19.14 10.02
N PRO A 754 -28.04 19.56 11.24
CA PRO A 754 -27.28 18.70 12.14
C PRO A 754 -28.20 17.68 12.83
N ILE A 755 -27.59 16.64 13.38
CA ILE A 755 -28.25 15.73 14.31
C ILE A 755 -27.96 16.23 15.73
N ILE A 756 -28.97 16.86 16.36
CA ILE A 756 -28.86 17.45 17.71
C ILE A 756 -28.96 16.34 18.76
N SER A 757 -29.75 15.32 18.49
CA SER A 757 -29.95 14.19 19.37
C SER A 757 -28.67 13.34 19.51
N ASN A 758 -28.52 12.69 20.65
CA ASN A 758 -27.46 11.69 20.90
C ASN A 758 -28.05 10.27 20.99
N PHE A 759 -27.20 9.26 21.12
CA PHE A 759 -27.68 7.87 21.21
C PHE A 759 -28.47 7.55 22.48
N LYS A 760 -28.22 8.25 23.60
CA LYS A 760 -28.98 8.07 24.85
C LYS A 760 -30.40 8.63 24.74
N GLU A 761 -30.56 9.77 24.08
CA GLU A 761 -31.85 10.43 23.81
C GLU A 761 -32.65 9.67 22.74
N GLY A 762 -31.94 9.05 21.79
CA GLY A 762 -32.53 8.39 20.63
C GLY A 762 -32.57 9.33 19.42
N LEU A 763 -32.60 8.75 18.22
CA LEU A 763 -32.64 9.50 16.97
C LEU A 763 -34.05 9.46 16.37
N THR A 764 -34.50 10.58 15.82
CA THR A 764 -35.72 10.60 14.99
C THR A 764 -35.50 9.83 13.69
N VAL A 765 -36.58 9.46 12.99
CA VAL A 765 -36.49 8.74 11.71
C VAL A 765 -35.68 9.52 10.67
N LEU A 766 -35.84 10.85 10.62
CA LEU A 766 -35.11 11.71 9.69
C LEU A 766 -33.62 11.81 10.04
N GLU A 767 -33.28 12.01 11.31
CA GLU A 767 -31.89 12.04 11.78
C GLU A 767 -31.19 10.70 11.53
N TYR A 768 -31.87 9.59 11.82
CA TYR A 768 -31.37 8.26 11.53
C TYR A 768 -31.12 8.07 10.03
N PHE A 769 -32.10 8.43 9.19
CA PHE A 769 -31.98 8.34 7.74
C PHE A 769 -30.80 9.16 7.21
N ASN A 770 -30.66 10.42 7.64
CA ASN A 770 -29.54 11.29 7.25
C ASN A 770 -28.18 10.68 7.65
N SER A 771 -28.11 10.01 8.81
CA SER A 771 -26.90 9.32 9.24
C SER A 771 -26.53 8.10 8.39
N THR A 772 -27.51 7.45 7.75
CA THR A 772 -27.26 6.24 6.94
C THR A 772 -26.46 6.53 5.66
N HIS A 773 -26.57 7.74 5.11
CA HIS A 773 -25.84 8.12 3.90
C HIS A 773 -24.33 8.07 4.10
N GLY A 774 -23.84 8.70 5.17
CA GLY A 774 -22.42 8.67 5.54
C GLY A 774 -21.94 7.26 5.89
N ALA A 775 -22.72 6.52 6.69
CA ALA A 775 -22.37 5.16 7.10
C ALA A 775 -22.26 4.18 5.92
N ARG A 776 -23.24 4.21 5.00
CA ARG A 776 -23.24 3.36 3.80
C ARG A 776 -22.08 3.72 2.87
N LYS A 777 -21.75 5.01 2.73
CA LYS A 777 -20.61 5.46 1.95
C LYS A 777 -19.29 4.97 2.56
N GLY A 778 -19.12 5.10 3.88
CA GLY A 778 -17.95 4.58 4.60
C GLY A 778 -17.77 3.07 4.44
N LEU A 779 -18.87 2.30 4.51
CA LEU A 779 -18.87 0.85 4.24
C LEU A 779 -18.45 0.51 2.80
N ALA A 780 -19.07 1.17 1.82
CA ALA A 780 -18.76 0.94 0.41
C ALA A 780 -17.30 1.28 0.08
N ASP A 781 -16.80 2.40 0.63
CA ASP A 781 -15.42 2.84 0.45
C ASP A 781 -14.44 1.87 1.12
N THR A 782 -14.75 1.36 2.30
CA THR A 782 -13.93 0.34 2.97
C THR A 782 -13.82 -0.93 2.11
N ALA A 783 -14.94 -1.39 1.53
CA ALA A 783 -14.96 -2.58 0.68
C ALA A 783 -14.20 -2.39 -0.64
N LEU A 784 -14.27 -1.20 -1.26
CA LEU A 784 -13.67 -0.92 -2.56
C LEU A 784 -12.20 -0.46 -2.47
N LYS A 785 -11.88 0.45 -1.54
CA LYS A 785 -10.54 1.09 -1.44
C LYS A 785 -9.48 0.15 -0.87
N THR A 786 -9.86 -0.85 -0.07
CA THR A 786 -8.94 -1.87 0.45
C THR A 786 -8.18 -2.59 -0.67
N ALA A 787 -8.85 -2.88 -1.80
CA ALA A 787 -8.21 -3.51 -2.95
C ALA A 787 -7.12 -2.64 -3.59
N ASN A 788 -7.32 -1.31 -3.61
CA ASN A 788 -6.36 -0.36 -4.19
C ASN A 788 -5.09 -0.28 -3.34
N SER A 789 -5.22 -0.26 -2.00
CA SER A 789 -4.07 -0.24 -1.08
C SER A 789 -3.24 -1.52 -1.17
N GLY A 790 -3.91 -2.69 -1.19
CA GLY A 790 -3.20 -3.97 -1.38
C GLY A 790 -2.51 -4.06 -2.75
N TYR A 791 -3.10 -3.47 -3.79
CA TYR A 791 -2.49 -3.40 -5.11
C TYR A 791 -1.27 -2.47 -5.16
N LEU A 792 -1.32 -1.31 -4.49
CA LEU A 792 -0.19 -0.39 -4.34
C LEU A 792 0.96 -1.08 -3.60
N THR A 793 0.67 -1.74 -2.47
CA THR A 793 1.66 -2.49 -1.68
C THR A 793 2.41 -3.51 -2.54
N ARG A 794 1.67 -4.27 -3.36
CA ARG A 794 2.26 -5.23 -4.29
C ARG A 794 3.19 -4.55 -5.31
N ARG A 795 2.78 -3.41 -5.88
CA ARG A 795 3.63 -2.66 -6.83
C ARG A 795 4.88 -2.12 -6.16
N LEU A 796 4.78 -1.66 -4.91
CA LEU A 796 5.93 -1.21 -4.13
C LEU A 796 6.92 -2.36 -3.94
N VAL A 797 6.45 -3.54 -3.51
CA VAL A 797 7.29 -4.74 -3.38
C VAL A 797 7.92 -5.13 -4.72
N ASP A 798 7.16 -5.14 -5.82
CA ASP A 798 7.67 -5.47 -7.15
C ASP A 798 8.84 -4.55 -7.58
N VAL A 799 8.86 -3.30 -7.11
CA VAL A 799 9.92 -2.31 -7.42
C VAL A 799 11.08 -2.35 -6.41
N SER A 800 10.81 -2.64 -5.14
CA SER A 800 11.80 -2.53 -4.07
C SER A 800 12.42 -3.85 -3.63
N GLN A 801 11.92 -5.01 -4.08
CA GLN A 801 12.38 -6.33 -3.60
C GLN A 801 13.89 -6.57 -3.74
N ASP A 802 14.54 -5.95 -4.73
CA ASP A 802 15.98 -6.14 -5.00
C ASP A 802 16.86 -5.26 -4.07
N CYS A 803 16.26 -4.34 -3.30
CA CYS A 803 16.98 -3.51 -2.34
C CYS A 803 17.26 -4.30 -1.06
N VAL A 804 18.45 -4.88 -0.99
CA VAL A 804 18.99 -5.65 0.14
C VAL A 804 20.24 -4.95 0.69
N VAL A 805 20.54 -5.13 1.98
CA VAL A 805 21.81 -4.67 2.55
C VAL A 805 22.95 -5.60 2.11
N VAL A 806 23.90 -5.07 1.34
CA VAL A 806 24.97 -5.89 0.73
C VAL A 806 26.35 -5.67 1.32
N GLU A 807 26.60 -4.49 1.89
CA GLU A 807 27.88 -4.09 2.48
C GLU A 807 27.65 -3.16 3.67
N LEU A 808 28.67 -2.91 4.49
CA LEU A 808 28.55 -2.06 5.67
C LEU A 808 28.58 -0.57 5.32
N ASP A 809 29.48 -0.15 4.45
CA ASP A 809 29.65 1.25 4.05
C ASP A 809 30.03 1.36 2.57
N CYS A 810 29.39 2.26 1.83
CA CYS A 810 29.71 2.57 0.43
C CYS A 810 30.70 3.74 0.25
N GLY A 811 31.09 4.44 1.33
CA GLY A 811 32.05 5.55 1.30
C GLY A 811 31.51 6.88 0.75
N THR A 812 30.20 7.01 0.48
CA THR A 812 29.63 8.27 -0.04
C THR A 812 29.74 9.41 0.98
N GLU A 813 30.21 10.57 0.52
CA GLU A 813 30.22 11.86 1.24
C GLU A 813 28.92 12.66 1.01
N ARG A 814 28.05 12.18 0.11
CA ARG A 814 26.78 12.85 -0.19
C ARG A 814 25.82 12.67 0.99
N ALA A 815 25.19 13.76 1.41
CA ALA A 815 24.32 13.78 2.57
C ALA A 815 22.96 14.42 2.27
N LEU A 816 21.97 14.10 3.10
CA LEU A 816 20.66 14.72 3.09
C LEU A 816 20.50 15.60 4.32
N VAL A 817 20.09 16.86 4.12
CA VAL A 817 19.87 17.81 5.20
C VAL A 817 18.47 17.59 5.80
N MET A 818 18.42 17.21 7.08
CA MET A 818 17.18 16.98 7.81
C MET A 818 16.84 18.16 8.70
N LYS A 819 15.56 18.53 8.75
CA LYS A 819 14.99 19.63 9.57
C LYS A 819 13.72 19.15 10.28
N ALA A 820 13.32 19.80 11.36
CA ALA A 820 11.98 19.58 11.93
C ALA A 820 10.89 19.94 10.89
N ILE A 821 9.76 19.23 10.91
CA ILE A 821 8.61 19.53 10.05
C ILE A 821 7.63 20.38 10.85
N VAL A 822 7.55 21.66 10.50
CA VAL A 822 6.63 22.62 11.12
C VAL A 822 5.55 22.97 10.11
N GLN A 823 4.27 22.83 10.49
CA GLN A 823 3.14 23.19 9.66
C GLN A 823 2.11 23.93 10.53
N GLY A 824 1.74 25.15 10.14
CA GLY A 824 0.77 25.95 10.91
C GLY A 824 1.22 26.31 12.33
N GLY A 825 2.53 26.35 12.60
CA GLY A 825 3.05 26.61 13.96
C GLY A 825 3.18 25.40 14.86
N ALA A 826 2.54 24.27 14.52
CA ALA A 826 2.71 23.01 15.22
C ALA A 826 3.89 22.23 14.62
N THR A 827 4.77 21.72 15.49
CA THR A 827 5.82 20.78 15.09
C THR A 827 5.18 19.41 14.89
N ILE A 828 5.05 18.96 13.65
CA ILE A 828 4.46 17.65 13.31
C ILE A 828 5.44 16.53 13.64
N ALA A 829 6.72 16.73 13.35
CA ALA A 829 7.78 15.78 13.65
C ALA A 829 9.03 16.56 14.08
N SER A 830 9.58 16.21 15.25
CA SER A 830 10.78 16.85 15.78
C SER A 830 12.00 16.47 14.93
N LEU A 831 13.09 17.22 15.10
CA LEU A 831 14.37 16.84 14.46
C LEU A 831 14.85 15.49 14.99
N GLY A 832 14.78 15.26 16.31
CA GLY A 832 15.20 14.03 16.97
C GLY A 832 14.49 12.78 16.44
N GLU A 833 13.16 12.82 16.29
CA GLU A 833 12.38 11.71 15.74
C GLU A 833 12.78 11.35 14.31
N ARG A 834 13.20 12.35 13.52
CA ARG A 834 13.55 12.13 12.11
C ARG A 834 14.96 11.59 11.88
N ILE A 835 15.89 11.87 12.79
CA ILE A 835 17.30 11.47 12.67
C ILE A 835 17.64 10.25 13.53
N LEU A 836 16.76 9.83 14.44
CA LEU A 836 16.96 8.63 15.25
C LEU A 836 17.28 7.39 14.40
N GLY A 837 18.34 6.67 14.76
CA GLY A 837 18.80 5.47 14.06
C GLY A 837 19.43 5.74 12.70
N ARG A 838 19.78 7.00 12.37
CA ARG A 838 20.51 7.38 11.16
C ARG A 838 21.97 7.65 11.46
N THR A 839 22.80 7.56 10.42
CA THR A 839 24.24 7.81 10.53
C THR A 839 24.54 9.26 10.15
N THR A 840 25.34 9.96 10.96
CA THR A 840 25.81 11.32 10.68
C THR A 840 26.72 11.35 9.45
N ALA A 841 26.60 12.42 8.65
CA ALA A 841 27.47 12.67 7.49
C ALA A 841 28.37 13.90 7.67
N GLU A 842 28.30 14.54 8.85
CA GLU A 842 29.21 15.61 9.26
C GLU A 842 29.35 15.58 10.78
N ASP A 843 30.41 16.20 11.29
CA ASP A 843 30.59 16.42 12.72
C ASP A 843 29.53 17.37 13.26
N ILE A 844 28.85 16.95 14.33
CA ILE A 844 27.88 17.77 15.03
C ILE A 844 28.62 18.60 16.07
N VAL A 845 28.69 19.91 15.84
CA VAL A 845 29.36 20.88 16.71
C VAL A 845 28.33 21.64 17.54
N ASP A 846 28.61 21.82 18.84
CA ASP A 846 27.82 22.73 19.66
C ASP A 846 28.19 24.19 19.33
N SER A 847 27.19 24.93 18.83
CA SER A 847 27.32 26.35 18.48
C SER A 847 27.78 27.26 19.64
N LYS A 848 27.60 26.86 20.91
CA LYS A 848 27.99 27.65 22.08
C LYS A 848 29.45 27.47 22.48
N THR A 849 29.95 26.23 22.40
CA THR A 849 31.29 25.85 22.89
C THR A 849 32.30 25.66 21.77
N GLY A 850 31.83 25.39 20.53
CA GLY A 850 32.68 25.05 19.39
C GLY A 850 33.25 23.63 19.44
N GLU A 851 32.83 22.80 20.41
CA GLU A 851 33.30 21.42 20.55
C GLU A 851 32.46 20.46 19.70
N VAL A 852 33.13 19.45 19.15
CA VAL A 852 32.47 18.34 18.44
C VAL A 852 31.80 17.43 19.47
N VAL A 853 30.47 17.37 19.44
CA VAL A 853 29.68 16.55 20.38
C VAL A 853 29.50 15.13 19.84
N ILE A 854 29.23 15.01 18.53
CA ILE A 854 29.05 13.71 17.86
C ILE A 854 29.84 13.72 16.56
N PRO A 855 30.79 12.78 16.35
CA PRO A 855 31.60 12.74 15.14
C PRO A 855 30.82 12.21 13.94
N GLU A 856 31.33 12.47 12.74
CA GLU A 856 30.87 11.90 11.48
C GLU A 856 30.88 10.35 11.52
N GLY A 857 29.93 9.72 10.81
CA GLY A 857 29.86 8.27 10.71
C GLY A 857 29.25 7.58 11.93
N THR A 858 28.75 8.35 12.90
CA THR A 858 28.15 7.82 14.13
C THR A 858 26.67 7.48 13.90
N LEU A 859 26.26 6.29 14.35
CA LEU A 859 24.85 5.90 14.40
C LEU A 859 24.17 6.61 15.57
N LEU A 860 23.10 7.36 15.30
CA LEU A 860 22.41 8.16 16.31
C LEU A 860 21.47 7.30 17.17
N ASP A 861 21.78 7.19 18.45
CA ASP A 861 20.95 6.56 19.49
C ASP A 861 20.24 7.63 20.36
N GLU A 862 19.29 7.21 21.18
CA GLU A 862 18.42 8.11 21.95
C GLU A 862 19.16 9.08 22.89
N PRO A 863 20.21 8.68 23.65
CA PRO A 863 20.98 9.62 24.47
C PRO A 863 21.65 10.71 23.63
N MET A 864 22.12 10.37 22.43
CA MET A 864 22.72 11.32 21.50
C MET A 864 21.67 12.29 20.94
N ILE A 865 20.44 11.80 20.69
CA ILE A 865 19.32 12.67 20.30
C ILE A 865 19.00 13.69 21.40
N THR A 866 18.96 13.27 22.67
CA THR A 866 18.73 14.20 23.79
C THR A 866 19.82 15.28 23.87
N GLN A 867 21.07 14.93 23.57
CA GLN A 867 22.16 15.91 23.46
C GLN A 867 21.95 16.88 22.29
N ILE A 868 21.58 16.38 21.10
CA ILE A 868 21.29 17.20 19.92
C ILE A 868 20.11 18.16 20.18
N GLU A 869 19.06 17.69 20.84
CA GLU A 869 17.90 18.51 21.20
C GLU A 869 18.26 19.57 22.25
N ALA A 870 19.13 19.24 23.22
CA ALA A 870 19.64 20.20 24.20
C ALA A 870 20.48 21.31 23.55
N ILE A 871 21.25 20.99 22.50
CA ILE A 871 22.00 21.97 21.70
C ILE A 871 21.04 22.80 20.82
N SER A 872 19.83 22.29 20.55
CA SER A 872 18.78 22.96 19.75
C SER A 872 19.22 23.25 18.31
N LEU A 873 19.88 22.28 17.68
CA LEU A 873 20.28 22.37 16.27
C LEU A 873 19.06 22.45 15.34
N GLN A 874 19.14 23.30 14.32
CA GLN A 874 18.04 23.46 13.34
C GLN A 874 18.04 22.38 12.26
N SER A 875 19.22 21.87 11.90
CA SER A 875 19.39 20.88 10.86
C SER A 875 20.61 20.02 11.06
N VAL A 876 20.54 18.77 10.60
CA VAL A 876 21.66 17.80 10.64
C VAL A 876 21.80 17.13 9.27
N LYS A 877 23.02 16.99 8.77
CA LYS A 877 23.31 16.15 7.60
C LYS A 877 23.44 14.69 7.99
N ILE A 878 22.62 13.86 7.35
CA ILE A 878 22.63 12.41 7.55
C ILE A 878 22.93 11.67 6.25
N ARG A 879 23.42 10.44 6.37
CA ARG A 879 23.48 9.49 5.27
C ARG A 879 22.09 8.95 4.97
N SER A 880 21.83 8.60 3.71
CA SER A 880 20.51 8.14 3.26
C SER A 880 20.61 7.11 2.13
N PRO A 881 19.65 6.16 2.01
CA PRO A 881 19.61 5.23 0.90
C PRO A 881 19.52 5.92 -0.48
N LEU A 882 19.00 7.15 -0.55
CA LEU A 882 18.88 7.91 -1.81
C LEU A 882 20.22 8.38 -2.39
N VAL A 883 21.23 8.57 -1.53
CA VAL A 883 22.56 9.06 -1.90
C VAL A 883 23.63 7.97 -1.82
N CYS A 884 23.21 6.73 -1.56
CA CYS A 884 24.05 5.55 -1.49
C CYS A 884 24.69 5.24 -2.86
N GLU A 885 25.96 4.83 -2.85
CA GLU A 885 26.73 4.53 -4.07
C GLU A 885 26.90 3.03 -4.35
N SER A 886 26.31 2.20 -3.49
CA SER A 886 26.26 0.75 -3.69
C SER A 886 25.50 0.40 -4.98
N LYS A 887 26.07 -0.51 -5.78
CA LYS A 887 25.52 -0.85 -7.11
C LYS A 887 24.32 -1.81 -7.05
N ASN A 888 24.37 -2.80 -6.15
CA ASN A 888 23.43 -3.92 -6.09
C ASN A 888 22.67 -3.95 -4.75
N GLY A 889 22.24 -2.79 -4.24
CA GLY A 889 21.53 -2.71 -2.96
C GLY A 889 21.84 -1.41 -2.23
N VAL A 890 21.83 -1.49 -0.90
CA VAL A 890 22.13 -0.36 -0.02
C VAL A 890 23.20 -0.79 1.00
N CYS A 891 24.06 0.12 1.43
CA CYS A 891 24.99 -0.16 2.53
C CYS A 891 24.34 0.03 3.91
N GLY A 892 24.86 -0.66 4.92
CA GLY A 892 24.37 -0.58 6.30
C GLY A 892 24.39 0.84 6.86
N ALA A 893 25.46 1.60 6.63
CA ALA A 893 25.62 2.96 7.14
C ALA A 893 24.65 3.97 6.52
N CYS A 894 24.30 3.83 5.22
CA CYS A 894 23.29 4.68 4.59
C CYS A 894 21.87 4.35 5.05
N TYR A 895 21.59 3.11 5.45
CA TYR A 895 20.29 2.74 6.02
C TYR A 895 20.20 3.11 7.50
N GLY A 896 21.20 2.72 8.30
CA GLY A 896 21.30 2.94 9.73
C GLY A 896 20.83 1.75 10.56
N ARG A 897 19.89 1.99 11.47
CA ARG A 897 19.37 1.02 12.44
C ARG A 897 18.22 0.19 11.86
N ASP A 898 18.19 -1.12 12.15
CA ASP A 898 17.01 -1.96 11.99
C ASP A 898 16.01 -1.65 13.11
N LEU A 899 14.90 -1.02 12.74
CA LEU A 899 13.85 -0.63 13.67
C LEU A 899 13.12 -1.84 14.29
N ALA A 900 13.13 -3.01 13.65
CA ALA A 900 12.46 -4.19 14.21
C ALA A 900 13.23 -4.82 15.39
N ARG A 901 14.54 -4.61 15.45
CA ARG A 901 15.44 -5.20 16.46
C ARG A 901 16.17 -4.18 17.31
N GLY A 902 16.14 -2.91 16.93
CA GLY A 902 16.86 -1.85 17.62
C GLY A 902 18.39 -1.96 17.52
N THR A 903 18.93 -2.72 16.56
CA THR A 903 20.39 -2.89 16.33
C THR A 903 20.78 -2.36 14.94
N PRO A 904 22.08 -2.14 14.64
CA PRO A 904 22.51 -1.82 13.29
C PRO A 904 22.02 -2.87 12.29
N VAL A 905 21.64 -2.45 11.09
CA VAL A 905 21.07 -3.37 10.10
C VAL A 905 22.09 -4.43 9.67
N ASN A 906 21.65 -5.69 9.57
CA ASN A 906 22.51 -6.81 9.20
C ASN A 906 22.64 -6.94 7.67
N ILE A 907 23.79 -7.47 7.22
CA ILE A 907 23.97 -7.85 5.81
C ILE A 907 22.98 -8.96 5.45
N GLY A 908 22.31 -8.81 4.31
CA GLY A 908 21.27 -9.73 3.84
C GLY A 908 19.84 -9.31 4.19
N GLU A 909 19.62 -8.27 5.00
CA GLU A 909 18.27 -7.82 5.34
C GLU A 909 17.57 -7.19 4.12
N ALA A 910 16.36 -7.67 3.83
CA ALA A 910 15.55 -7.24 2.68
C ALA A 910 14.80 -5.92 2.96
N VAL A 911 15.56 -4.83 3.16
CA VAL A 911 15.04 -3.50 3.55
C VAL A 911 14.01 -2.94 2.58
N GLY A 912 14.09 -3.27 1.29
CA GLY A 912 13.11 -2.84 0.30
C GLY A 912 11.73 -3.46 0.48
N VAL A 913 11.65 -4.74 0.84
CA VAL A 913 10.38 -5.42 1.15
C VAL A 913 9.79 -4.88 2.46
N ILE A 914 10.64 -4.67 3.46
CA ILE A 914 10.24 -4.09 4.76
C ILE A 914 9.66 -2.69 4.54
N ALA A 915 10.34 -1.83 3.77
CA ALA A 915 9.86 -0.48 3.48
C ALA A 915 8.51 -0.48 2.75
N ALA A 916 8.33 -1.37 1.75
CA ALA A 916 7.07 -1.48 1.03
C ALA A 916 5.91 -1.92 1.94
N GLN A 917 6.16 -2.86 2.86
CA GLN A 917 5.17 -3.30 3.85
C GLN A 917 4.85 -2.20 4.86
N SER A 918 5.87 -1.52 5.38
CA SER A 918 5.72 -0.42 6.36
C SER A 918 4.95 0.79 5.81
N ILE A 919 4.86 0.94 4.47
CA ILE A 919 4.01 1.95 3.81
C ILE A 919 2.63 1.38 3.47
N GLY A 920 2.59 0.16 2.93
CA GLY A 920 1.36 -0.45 2.42
C GLY A 920 0.36 -0.88 3.50
N GLU A 921 0.87 -1.35 4.64
CA GLU A 921 0.04 -1.82 5.73
C GLU A 921 -0.74 -0.69 6.41
N PRO A 922 -0.10 0.43 6.83
CA PRO A 922 -0.83 1.56 7.40
C PRO A 922 -1.80 2.17 6.40
N GLY A 923 -1.43 2.24 5.12
CA GLY A 923 -2.32 2.71 4.06
C GLY A 923 -3.61 1.90 3.97
N THR A 924 -3.52 0.58 4.14
CA THR A 924 -4.68 -0.32 4.14
C THR A 924 -5.49 -0.18 5.44
N GLN A 925 -4.81 -0.10 6.59
CA GLN A 925 -5.49 0.11 7.88
C GLN A 925 -6.26 1.43 7.93
N LEU A 926 -5.68 2.52 7.44
CA LEU A 926 -6.34 3.83 7.39
C LEU A 926 -7.64 3.76 6.59
N THR A 927 -7.64 3.04 5.45
CA THR A 927 -8.88 2.83 4.68
C THR A 927 -9.94 2.01 5.40
N MET A 928 -9.55 1.07 6.27
CA MET A 928 -10.50 0.29 7.07
C MET A 928 -11.03 1.08 8.28
N ARG A 929 -10.20 1.90 8.93
CA ARG A 929 -10.60 2.70 10.11
C ARG A 929 -11.58 3.84 9.77
N THR A 930 -11.63 4.28 8.52
CA THR A 930 -12.65 5.22 8.01
C THR A 930 -14.08 4.76 8.28
N PHE A 931 -14.32 3.45 8.44
CA PHE A 931 -15.63 2.90 8.81
C PHE A 931 -16.19 3.53 10.10
N HIS A 932 -15.35 3.79 11.10
CA HIS A 932 -15.79 4.33 12.40
C HIS A 932 -16.04 5.84 12.38
N ILE A 933 -15.49 6.54 11.40
CA ILE A 933 -15.60 7.99 11.24
C ILE A 933 -16.64 8.35 10.15
N GLY A 934 -16.95 7.39 9.26
CA GLY A 934 -17.83 7.50 8.10
C GLY A 934 -19.26 7.89 8.47
N GLY A 935 -19.46 9.18 8.72
CA GLY A 935 -20.71 9.73 9.21
C GLY A 935 -20.49 11.12 9.77
N ALA A 936 -19.57 11.29 10.71
CA ALA A 936 -19.32 12.57 11.39
C ALA A 936 -18.22 13.37 10.67
N ALA A 937 -18.55 14.60 10.26
CA ALA A 937 -17.59 15.53 9.68
C ALA A 937 -16.99 16.43 10.78
N GLN A 938 -15.67 16.63 10.74
CA GLN A 938 -14.98 17.68 11.49
C GLN A 938 -14.31 18.63 10.48
N LEU A 939 -14.55 19.92 10.66
CA LEU A 939 -13.95 20.97 9.84
C LEU A 939 -12.84 21.63 10.65
N ASN A 940 -11.58 21.48 10.23
CA ASN A 940 -10.47 22.28 10.76
C ASN A 940 -10.12 23.34 9.71
N GLN A 941 -10.74 24.51 9.79
CA GLN A 941 -10.30 25.70 9.06
C GLN A 941 -9.82 26.75 10.06
N GLU A 942 -8.55 27.13 9.96
CA GLU A 942 -7.97 28.21 10.75
C GLU A 942 -8.18 29.54 10.01
N SER A 943 -8.79 30.51 10.70
CA SER A 943 -9.04 31.87 10.21
C SER A 943 -8.12 32.91 10.87
N ASN A 944 -7.22 32.48 11.75
CA ASN A 944 -6.33 33.35 12.51
C ASN A 944 -4.97 32.68 12.76
N LEU A 945 -4.00 33.50 13.15
CA LEU A 945 -2.66 33.11 13.59
C LEU A 945 -2.45 33.62 15.01
N GLU A 946 -2.07 32.72 15.92
CA GLU A 946 -1.73 33.01 17.32
C GLU A 946 -0.24 32.76 17.57
N ALA A 947 0.36 33.53 18.49
CA ALA A 947 1.77 33.43 18.86
C ALA A 947 2.06 32.11 19.57
N VAL A 948 3.02 31.34 19.05
CA VAL A 948 3.36 29.99 19.56
C VAL A 948 4.26 30.06 20.81
N ALA A 949 5.03 31.13 20.95
CA ALA A 949 5.97 31.37 22.03
C ALA A 949 6.08 32.87 22.31
N ASP A 950 6.57 33.20 23.50
CA ASP A 950 6.92 34.57 23.86
C ASP A 950 8.14 35.01 23.04
N GLY A 951 8.12 36.23 22.52
CA GLY A 951 9.23 36.74 21.71
C GLY A 951 8.95 38.05 21.01
N THR A 952 9.93 38.51 20.23
CA THR A 952 9.83 39.69 19.36
C THR A 952 9.46 39.27 17.95
N LEU A 953 8.41 39.86 17.42
CA LEU A 953 7.90 39.55 16.09
C LEU A 953 8.69 40.34 15.03
N VAL A 954 9.16 39.66 13.97
CA VAL A 954 9.92 40.27 12.87
C VAL A 954 9.27 39.94 11.52
N TYR A 955 9.02 40.98 10.73
CA TYR A 955 8.54 40.84 9.36
C TYR A 955 9.69 40.55 8.39
N ARG A 956 9.50 39.52 7.56
CA ARG A 956 10.38 39.19 6.45
C ARG A 956 9.60 39.27 5.15
N GLU A 957 9.92 40.26 4.33
CA GLU A 957 9.29 40.48 3.03
C GLU A 957 7.75 40.65 3.11
N ILE A 958 7.26 41.31 4.17
CA ILE A 958 5.84 41.64 4.35
C ILE A 958 5.61 43.14 4.11
N PRO A 959 5.40 43.59 2.86
CA PRO A 959 4.83 44.91 2.63
C PRO A 959 3.41 44.96 3.21
N THR A 960 3.15 45.93 4.10
CA THR A 960 1.83 46.16 4.70
C THR A 960 1.24 47.48 4.22
N ILE A 961 -0.09 47.52 4.09
CA ILE A 961 -0.86 48.73 3.81
C ILE A 961 -1.93 48.94 4.89
N ILE A 962 -2.33 50.19 5.12
CA ILE A 962 -3.40 50.52 6.07
C ILE A 962 -4.68 50.76 5.25
N ASP A 963 -5.70 49.94 5.51
CA ASP A 963 -7.04 50.07 4.93
C ASP A 963 -7.76 51.32 5.47
N THR A 964 -8.80 51.79 4.78
CA THR A 964 -9.66 52.93 5.15
C THR A 964 -10.26 52.81 6.56
N ARG A 965 -10.38 51.57 7.07
CA ARG A 965 -10.84 51.24 8.42
C ARG A 965 -9.74 51.22 9.48
N GLY A 966 -8.52 51.64 9.15
CA GLY A 966 -7.36 51.65 10.05
C GLY A 966 -6.73 50.28 10.31
N ARG A 967 -7.11 49.25 9.54
CA ARG A 967 -6.58 47.88 9.68
C ARG A 967 -5.32 47.71 8.84
N ARG A 968 -4.30 47.04 9.37
CA ARG A 968 -3.05 46.75 8.66
C ARG A 968 -3.18 45.45 7.88
N VAL A 969 -2.99 45.49 6.57
CA VAL A 969 -3.20 44.35 5.67
C VAL A 969 -1.91 44.00 4.93
N THR A 970 -1.59 42.70 4.81
CA THR A 970 -0.41 42.24 4.07
C THR A 970 -0.66 42.20 2.56
N LEU A 971 0.29 42.74 1.79
CA LEU A 971 0.35 42.66 0.33
C LEU A 971 1.30 41.56 -0.15
N ALA A 972 1.97 40.86 0.77
CA ALA A 972 2.93 39.83 0.45
C ALA A 972 2.25 38.55 -0.03
N ARG A 973 2.74 37.97 -1.13
CA ARG A 973 2.34 36.60 -1.53
C ARG A 973 3.19 35.51 -0.85
N ASN A 974 4.42 35.86 -0.46
CA ASN A 974 5.40 34.97 0.17
C ASN A 974 5.94 35.52 1.50
N GLY A 975 5.27 36.50 2.10
CA GLY A 975 5.75 37.15 3.32
C GLY A 975 5.71 36.23 4.53
N GLU A 976 6.75 36.32 5.36
CA GLU A 976 6.97 35.48 6.53
C GLU A 976 7.06 36.33 7.81
N ILE A 977 6.37 35.91 8.86
CA ILE A 977 6.52 36.43 10.22
C ILE A 977 7.39 35.46 10.99
N ALA A 978 8.53 35.94 11.50
CA ALA A 978 9.39 35.21 12.42
C ALA A 978 9.17 35.70 13.86
N ILE A 979 9.10 34.80 14.82
CA ILE A 979 9.14 35.12 16.25
C ILE A 979 10.56 34.85 16.73
N LEU A 980 11.26 35.89 17.18
CA LEU A 980 12.61 35.81 17.76
C LEU A 980 12.53 35.76 19.28
N ASP A 981 13.41 35.02 19.93
CA ASP A 981 13.57 35.11 21.38
C ASP A 981 14.45 36.31 21.81
N SER A 982 14.62 36.49 23.12
CA SER A 982 15.43 37.57 23.71
C SER A 982 16.92 37.51 23.32
N GLU A 983 17.40 36.38 22.78
CA GLU A 983 18.76 36.19 22.29
C GLU A 983 18.87 36.34 20.76
N GLY A 984 17.78 36.74 20.09
CA GLY A 984 17.71 36.92 18.64
C GLY A 984 17.60 35.62 17.84
N ARG A 985 17.31 34.48 18.49
CA ARG A 985 17.11 33.19 17.80
C ARG A 985 15.68 33.05 17.32
N GLU A 986 15.52 32.51 16.12
CA GLU A 986 14.22 32.25 15.50
C GLU A 986 13.53 31.05 16.16
N ARG A 987 12.38 31.29 16.81
CA ARG A 987 11.56 30.28 17.49
C ARG A 987 10.49 29.67 16.59
N ALA A 988 9.87 30.50 15.75
CA ALA A 988 8.84 30.06 14.83
C ALA A 988 8.78 31.00 13.62
N THR A 989 8.46 30.44 12.46
CA THR A 989 8.23 31.23 11.24
C THR A 989 6.94 30.80 10.57
N HIS A 990 6.09 31.78 10.26
CA HIS A 990 4.76 31.59 9.73
C HIS A 990 4.59 32.38 8.45
N ARG A 991 4.03 31.74 7.43
CA ARG A 991 3.64 32.42 6.18
C ARG A 991 2.25 33.01 6.34
N LEU A 992 2.10 34.27 5.96
CA LEU A 992 0.80 34.92 5.91
C LEU A 992 0.20 34.84 4.50
N PRO A 993 -1.12 34.55 4.39
CA PRO A 993 -1.80 34.66 3.10
C PRO A 993 -1.95 36.12 2.69
N TYR A 994 -1.94 36.37 1.37
CA TYR A 994 -2.22 37.70 0.80
C TYR A 994 -3.56 38.24 1.31
N GLY A 995 -3.58 39.48 1.76
CA GLY A 995 -4.78 40.14 2.28
C GLY A 995 -5.14 39.79 3.73
N ALA A 996 -4.27 39.10 4.47
CA ALA A 996 -4.45 38.92 5.92
C ALA A 996 -4.32 40.25 6.66
N THR A 997 -5.16 40.46 7.67
CA THR A 997 -5.06 41.59 8.59
C THR A 997 -4.08 41.24 9.68
N VAL A 998 -3.01 42.02 9.83
CA VAL A 998 -1.99 41.84 10.86
C VAL A 998 -2.30 42.77 12.03
N LEU A 999 -2.49 42.21 13.21
CA LEU A 999 -2.93 42.92 14.41
C LEU A 999 -1.77 43.54 15.20
N VAL A 1000 -0.57 43.00 15.02
CA VAL A 1000 0.65 43.37 15.76
C VAL A 1000 1.61 44.18 14.88
N GLU A 1001 2.53 44.94 15.47
CA GLU A 1001 3.57 45.71 14.75
C GLU A 1001 4.88 44.95 14.56
N ASP A 1002 5.66 45.34 13.55
CA ASP A 1002 7.01 44.82 13.37
C ASP A 1002 7.90 45.24 14.55
N GLY A 1003 8.63 44.29 15.13
CA GLY A 1003 9.43 44.51 16.34
C GLY A 1003 8.65 44.52 17.65
N ALA A 1004 7.33 44.28 17.64
CA ALA A 1004 6.55 44.21 18.87
C ALA A 1004 6.82 42.92 19.64
N SER A 1005 6.73 42.99 20.97
CA SER A 1005 6.80 41.82 21.84
C SER A 1005 5.43 41.15 21.91
N VAL A 1006 5.38 39.84 21.66
CA VAL A 1006 4.16 39.03 21.71
C VAL A 1006 4.25 38.00 22.82
N THR A 1007 3.11 37.73 23.45
CA THR A 1007 2.95 36.66 24.44
C THR A 1007 2.31 35.42 23.81
N LYS A 1008 2.64 34.24 24.32
CA LYS A 1008 2.08 32.98 23.83
C LYS A 1008 0.54 32.98 23.90
N GLY A 1009 -0.10 32.72 22.76
CA GLY A 1009 -1.56 32.75 22.61
C GLY A 1009 -2.14 34.10 22.15
N GLU A 1010 -1.31 35.13 22.02
CA GLU A 1010 -1.73 36.42 21.48
C GLU A 1010 -2.00 36.35 19.98
N ARG A 1011 -3.07 36.98 19.50
CA ARG A 1011 -3.44 36.96 18.08
C ARG A 1011 -2.56 37.89 17.26
N ILE A 1012 -1.87 37.31 16.28
CA ILE A 1012 -0.94 38.02 15.39
C ILE A 1012 -1.65 38.49 14.12
N ALA A 1013 -2.47 37.64 13.50
CA ALA A 1013 -3.13 37.94 12.23
C ALA A 1013 -4.47 37.22 12.07
N GLU A 1014 -5.35 37.75 11.22
CA GLU A 1014 -6.66 37.18 10.88
C GLU A 1014 -6.97 37.32 9.38
N TRP A 1015 -7.73 36.39 8.80
CA TRP A 1015 -8.15 36.43 7.40
C TRP A 1015 -9.50 35.74 7.17
N ASP A 1016 -10.13 36.07 6.05
CA ASP A 1016 -11.33 35.39 5.58
C ASP A 1016 -10.97 34.00 5.01
N PRO A 1017 -11.54 32.90 5.55
CA PRO A 1017 -11.28 31.55 5.03
C PRO A 1017 -11.94 31.30 3.67
N SER A 1018 -13.02 32.02 3.34
CA SER A 1018 -13.86 31.81 2.16
C SER A 1018 -13.39 32.58 0.93
N PHE A 1019 -12.72 33.73 1.13
CA PHE A 1019 -12.31 34.60 0.02
C PHE A 1019 -10.88 35.09 0.16
N SER A 1020 -10.19 35.20 -0.98
CA SER A 1020 -8.98 36.01 -1.08
C SER A 1020 -9.35 37.38 -1.62
N PRO A 1021 -9.12 38.48 -0.87
CA PRO A 1021 -9.40 39.82 -1.38
C PRO A 1021 -8.36 40.21 -2.43
N VAL A 1022 -8.77 40.97 -3.45
CA VAL A 1022 -7.89 41.65 -4.41
C VAL A 1022 -7.80 43.11 -3.98
N ILE A 1023 -6.69 43.49 -3.35
CA ILE A 1023 -6.49 44.82 -2.75
C ILE A 1023 -5.72 45.72 -3.71
N THR A 1024 -6.03 47.01 -3.72
CA THR A 1024 -5.24 48.03 -4.43
C THR A 1024 -4.14 48.65 -3.57
N GLU A 1025 -2.96 48.89 -4.15
CA GLU A 1025 -1.84 49.59 -3.50
C GLU A 1025 -1.92 51.12 -3.61
N LYS A 1026 -2.74 51.64 -4.53
CA LYS A 1026 -2.88 53.08 -4.80
C LYS A 1026 -4.33 53.48 -4.95
N GLY A 1027 -4.66 54.73 -4.62
CA GLY A 1027 -5.96 55.31 -4.91
C GLY A 1027 -6.08 55.75 -6.37
N GLY A 1028 -7.29 55.78 -6.90
CA GLY A 1028 -7.59 56.21 -8.26
C GLY A 1028 -9.02 55.90 -8.68
N THR A 1029 -9.38 56.28 -9.90
CA THR A 1029 -10.69 55.96 -10.49
C THR A 1029 -10.63 54.61 -11.20
N VAL A 1030 -11.54 53.70 -10.84
CA VAL A 1030 -11.64 52.34 -11.40
C VAL A 1030 -12.06 52.40 -12.86
N ARG A 1031 -11.35 51.66 -13.72
CA ARG A 1031 -11.71 51.42 -15.11
C ARG A 1031 -11.60 49.94 -15.47
N PHE A 1032 -12.67 49.37 -15.99
CA PHE A 1032 -12.69 47.98 -16.46
C PHE A 1032 -12.07 47.88 -17.85
N GLN A 1033 -11.14 46.92 -18.01
CA GLN A 1033 -10.53 46.60 -19.30
C GLN A 1033 -10.62 45.09 -19.54
N ASP A 1034 -10.92 44.70 -20.79
CA ASP A 1034 -11.16 43.32 -21.20
C ASP A 1034 -12.27 42.60 -20.39
N MET A 1035 -13.25 43.36 -19.90
CA MET A 1035 -14.42 42.89 -19.15
C MET A 1035 -15.70 43.09 -19.98
N ILE A 1036 -15.95 42.17 -20.90
CA ILE A 1036 -17.11 42.14 -21.79
C ILE A 1036 -18.19 41.23 -21.21
N GLU A 1037 -19.40 41.76 -21.12
CA GLU A 1037 -20.59 41.07 -20.63
C GLU A 1037 -20.91 39.82 -21.47
N ASN A 1038 -21.31 38.73 -20.81
CA ASN A 1038 -21.59 37.40 -21.38
C ASN A 1038 -20.41 36.71 -22.11
N ARG A 1039 -19.19 37.25 -21.99
CA ARG A 1039 -17.97 36.64 -22.56
C ARG A 1039 -16.84 36.46 -21.55
N THR A 1040 -16.49 37.52 -20.81
CA THR A 1040 -15.47 37.48 -19.74
C THR A 1040 -16.05 37.86 -18.39
N VAL A 1041 -17.23 38.47 -18.36
CA VAL A 1041 -18.01 38.77 -17.15
C VAL A 1041 -19.42 38.28 -17.34
N ARG A 1042 -19.98 37.61 -16.33
CA ARG A 1042 -21.38 37.22 -16.28
C ARG A 1042 -22.02 37.85 -15.06
N GLU A 1043 -23.20 38.44 -15.24
CA GLU A 1043 -24.03 38.88 -14.13
C GLU A 1043 -24.84 37.68 -13.64
N GLU A 1044 -24.62 37.27 -12.40
CA GLU A 1044 -25.40 36.23 -11.73
C GLU A 1044 -26.31 36.90 -10.71
N THR A 1045 -27.62 36.82 -10.96
CA THR A 1045 -28.64 37.29 -10.02
C THR A 1045 -29.07 36.12 -9.14
N ASP A 1046 -28.97 36.30 -7.82
CA ASP A 1046 -29.49 35.30 -6.87
C ASP A 1046 -31.03 35.35 -6.88
N GLU A 1047 -31.66 34.23 -7.24
CA GLU A 1047 -33.12 34.12 -7.41
C GLU A 1047 -33.91 34.43 -6.13
N ALA A 1048 -33.29 34.32 -4.94
CA ALA A 1048 -33.95 34.57 -3.66
C ALA A 1048 -33.85 36.03 -3.18
N THR A 1049 -32.72 36.70 -3.45
CA THR A 1049 -32.44 38.06 -2.93
C THR A 1049 -32.60 39.15 -3.98
N GLY A 1050 -32.60 38.78 -5.27
CA GLY A 1050 -32.67 39.72 -6.39
C GLY A 1050 -31.42 40.57 -6.59
N ILE A 1051 -30.34 40.29 -5.85
CA ILE A 1051 -29.06 41.01 -5.96
C ILE A 1051 -28.23 40.38 -7.08
N SER A 1052 -27.81 41.22 -8.02
CA SER A 1052 -26.89 40.85 -9.10
C SER A 1052 -25.44 40.99 -8.67
N GLN A 1053 -24.64 39.94 -8.90
CA GLN A 1053 -23.18 39.97 -8.72
C GLN A 1053 -22.48 39.75 -10.06
N ARG A 1054 -21.38 40.48 -10.29
CA ARG A 1054 -20.55 40.33 -11.50
C ARG A 1054 -19.43 39.34 -11.26
N VAL A 1055 -19.51 38.19 -11.92
CA VAL A 1055 -18.55 37.09 -11.82
C VAL A 1055 -17.69 37.04 -13.08
N ILE A 1056 -16.36 36.99 -12.92
CA ILE A 1056 -15.45 36.79 -14.05
C ILE A 1056 -15.56 35.34 -14.54
N VAL A 1057 -15.76 35.14 -15.84
CA VAL A 1057 -15.86 33.82 -16.48
C VAL A 1057 -14.70 33.59 -17.43
N GLU A 1058 -14.35 32.33 -17.67
CA GLU A 1058 -13.37 31.98 -18.68
C GLU A 1058 -13.91 32.28 -20.09
N ASP A 1059 -13.09 32.91 -20.94
CA ASP A 1059 -13.43 33.06 -22.36
C ASP A 1059 -13.33 31.68 -23.05
N HIS A 1060 -14.48 31.03 -23.24
CA HIS A 1060 -14.58 29.74 -23.92
C HIS A 1060 -14.49 29.86 -25.45
N LEU A 1061 -14.57 31.07 -26.02
CA LEU A 1061 -14.55 31.36 -27.47
C LEU A 1061 -13.14 31.71 -27.98
N LYS A 1062 -12.12 30.96 -27.55
CA LYS A 1062 -10.70 31.19 -27.91
C LYS A 1062 -10.48 31.14 -29.44
N SER A 1063 -10.45 32.30 -30.08
CA SER A 1063 -9.79 32.50 -31.39
C SER A 1063 -8.35 32.94 -31.15
N LYS A 1064 -7.38 32.41 -31.91
CA LYS A 1064 -5.92 32.68 -31.77
C LYS A 1064 -5.50 34.17 -31.80
N LYS A 1065 -6.42 35.10 -32.08
CA LYS A 1065 -6.17 36.54 -32.19
C LYS A 1065 -6.61 37.37 -30.98
N ASP A 1066 -7.53 36.88 -30.15
CA ASP A 1066 -8.09 37.66 -29.04
C ASP A 1066 -7.81 36.95 -27.70
N ASP A 1067 -6.80 37.40 -26.96
CA ASP A 1067 -6.47 36.91 -25.60
C ASP A 1067 -6.94 37.96 -24.56
N PHE A 1068 -8.26 38.02 -24.32
CA PHE A 1068 -8.84 38.94 -23.34
C PHE A 1068 -8.39 38.59 -21.93
N ARG A 1069 -7.83 39.57 -21.20
CA ARG A 1069 -7.35 39.38 -19.82
C ARG A 1069 -8.09 40.35 -18.89
N PRO A 1070 -9.24 39.95 -18.32
CA PRO A 1070 -10.07 40.84 -17.51
C PRO A 1070 -9.24 41.45 -16.39
N ARG A 1071 -9.18 42.78 -16.36
CA ARG A 1071 -8.38 43.54 -15.41
C ARG A 1071 -9.07 44.82 -15.00
N ILE A 1072 -8.86 45.20 -13.75
CA ILE A 1072 -9.24 46.49 -13.19
C ILE A 1072 -8.01 47.39 -13.25
N THR A 1073 -8.13 48.49 -13.97
CA THR A 1073 -7.08 49.52 -14.09
C THR A 1073 -7.52 50.74 -13.28
N LEU A 1074 -6.60 51.32 -12.52
CA LEU A 1074 -6.83 52.55 -11.76
C LEU A 1074 -6.22 53.71 -12.52
N LEU A 1075 -7.01 54.76 -12.73
CA LEU A 1075 -6.58 55.99 -13.38
C LEU A 1075 -6.27 57.07 -12.32
N ASP A 1076 -5.19 57.81 -12.53
CA ASP A 1076 -4.88 59.02 -11.75
C ASP A 1076 -5.67 60.25 -12.22
N GLU A 1077 -5.51 61.38 -11.52
CA GLU A 1077 -6.19 62.66 -11.83
C GLU A 1077 -5.84 63.22 -13.23
N ASN A 1078 -4.74 62.75 -13.84
CA ASN A 1078 -4.27 63.12 -15.19
C ASN A 1078 -4.59 62.04 -16.25
N SER A 1079 -5.46 61.07 -15.95
CA SER A 1079 -5.82 59.95 -16.82
C SER A 1079 -4.68 58.96 -17.14
N GLY A 1080 -3.60 58.97 -16.37
CA GLY A 1080 -2.51 57.99 -16.43
C GLY A 1080 -2.83 56.71 -15.65
N GLU A 1081 -2.28 55.56 -16.09
CA GLU A 1081 -2.46 54.27 -15.39
C GLU A 1081 -1.68 54.26 -14.06
N ALA A 1082 -2.40 54.41 -12.94
CA ALA A 1082 -1.85 54.44 -11.59
C ALA A 1082 -1.54 53.03 -11.05
N GLY A 1083 -2.34 52.02 -11.43
CA GLY A 1083 -2.20 50.63 -11.01
C GLY A 1083 -3.07 49.66 -11.81
N VAL A 1084 -2.68 48.38 -11.88
CA VAL A 1084 -3.39 47.35 -12.64
C VAL A 1084 -3.55 46.08 -11.81
N SER A 1085 -4.79 45.63 -11.62
CA SER A 1085 -5.14 44.38 -10.95
C SER A 1085 -5.78 43.40 -11.94
N ARG A 1086 -5.08 42.31 -12.25
CA ARG A 1086 -5.60 41.24 -13.11
C ARG A 1086 -6.54 40.33 -12.33
N LEU A 1087 -7.71 40.04 -12.89
CA LEU A 1087 -8.70 39.17 -12.28
C LEU A 1087 -8.59 37.76 -12.84
N ILE A 1088 -8.83 36.78 -11.97
CA ILE A 1088 -8.82 35.36 -12.32
C ILE A 1088 -10.28 34.94 -12.57
N PRO A 1089 -10.57 34.00 -13.48
CA PRO A 1089 -11.90 33.41 -13.59
C PRO A 1089 -12.44 32.93 -12.23
N GLY A 1090 -13.72 33.19 -11.97
CA GLY A 1090 -14.39 32.99 -10.69
C GLY A 1090 -14.32 34.18 -9.72
N SER A 1091 -13.54 35.22 -10.01
CA SER A 1091 -13.49 36.42 -9.16
C SER A 1091 -14.83 37.17 -9.18
N ILE A 1092 -15.33 37.56 -8.02
CA ILE A 1092 -16.53 38.39 -7.86
C ILE A 1092 -16.08 39.85 -7.74
N VAL A 1093 -16.52 40.70 -8.66
CA VAL A 1093 -16.12 42.11 -8.72
C VAL A 1093 -16.90 42.89 -7.66
N ALA A 1094 -16.18 43.58 -6.77
CA ALA A 1094 -16.76 44.28 -5.62
C ALA A 1094 -16.95 45.80 -5.84
N VAL A 1095 -16.42 46.33 -6.94
CA VAL A 1095 -16.44 47.76 -7.29
C VAL A 1095 -17.20 48.00 -8.59
N GLU A 1096 -17.58 49.25 -8.84
CA GLU A 1096 -18.20 49.69 -10.10
C GLU A 1096 -17.22 50.40 -11.03
N ASP A 1097 -17.50 50.39 -12.33
CA ASP A 1097 -16.72 51.13 -13.32
C ASP A 1097 -16.92 52.64 -13.08
N GLY A 1098 -15.83 53.40 -12.98
CA GLY A 1098 -15.85 54.82 -12.62
C GLY A 1098 -15.87 55.12 -11.11
N GLN A 1099 -15.89 54.11 -10.23
CA GLN A 1099 -15.82 54.31 -8.78
C GLN A 1099 -14.43 54.81 -8.35
N THR A 1100 -14.38 55.79 -7.45
CA THR A 1100 -13.11 56.22 -6.82
C THR A 1100 -12.79 55.32 -5.63
N VAL A 1101 -11.59 54.72 -5.63
CA VAL A 1101 -11.09 53.84 -4.55
C VAL A 1101 -9.83 54.42 -3.92
N GLN A 1102 -9.58 54.10 -2.65
CA GLN A 1102 -8.35 54.45 -1.93
C GLN A 1102 -7.40 53.26 -1.86
N ALA A 1103 -6.14 53.54 -1.50
CA ALA A 1103 -5.16 52.49 -1.25
C ALA A 1103 -5.62 51.62 -0.07
N GLY A 1104 -5.60 50.29 -0.22
CA GLY A 1104 -6.10 49.33 0.76
C GLY A 1104 -7.53 48.81 0.50
N ASP A 1105 -8.29 49.41 -0.42
CA ASP A 1105 -9.65 48.96 -0.75
C ASP A 1105 -9.65 47.63 -1.53
N VAL A 1106 -10.72 46.85 -1.36
CA VAL A 1106 -10.92 45.56 -2.03
C VAL A 1106 -11.64 45.76 -3.36
N LEU A 1107 -10.96 45.47 -4.47
CA LEU A 1107 -11.49 45.58 -5.84
C LEU A 1107 -12.33 44.36 -6.26
N ALA A 1108 -11.94 43.16 -5.80
CA ALA A 1108 -12.63 41.91 -6.11
C ALA A 1108 -12.41 40.88 -5.01
N ARG A 1109 -13.29 39.88 -4.93
CA ARG A 1109 -13.16 38.73 -4.03
C ARG A 1109 -13.01 37.47 -4.84
N VAL A 1110 -11.93 36.73 -4.62
CA VAL A 1110 -11.73 35.43 -5.25
C VAL A 1110 -12.26 34.36 -4.30
N PRO A 1111 -13.32 33.61 -4.64
CA PRO A 1111 -13.79 32.51 -3.83
C PRO A 1111 -12.68 31.46 -3.74
N ARG A 1112 -12.32 31.09 -2.51
CA ARG A 1112 -11.51 29.89 -2.28
C ARG A 1112 -12.43 28.69 -2.43
N GLU A 1113 -11.92 27.58 -2.96
CA GLU A 1113 -12.71 26.35 -3.07
C GLU A 1113 -13.36 26.01 -1.72
N ALA A 1114 -14.66 25.72 -1.74
CA ALA A 1114 -15.42 25.34 -0.56
C ALA A 1114 -14.69 24.24 0.21
N ALA A 1115 -14.77 24.31 1.55
CA ALA A 1115 -14.10 23.41 2.48
C ALA A 1115 -14.55 21.95 2.25
N LYS A 1116 -13.93 21.25 1.30
CA LYS A 1116 -14.13 19.82 1.12
C LYS A 1116 -13.44 19.12 2.27
N THR A 1117 -14.15 18.19 2.91
CA THR A 1117 -13.53 17.28 3.86
C THR A 1117 -12.41 16.54 3.14
N ARG A 1118 -11.16 16.81 3.54
CA ARG A 1118 -10.00 16.00 3.10
C ARG A 1118 -10.10 14.68 3.83
N ASP A 1119 -10.86 13.75 3.25
CA ASP A 1119 -10.91 12.37 3.72
C ASP A 1119 -9.47 11.83 3.75
N ILE A 1120 -9.06 11.29 4.90
CA ILE A 1120 -7.74 10.65 5.11
C ILE A 1120 -7.49 9.60 4.03
N THR A 1121 -8.53 8.95 3.49
CA THR A 1121 -8.44 7.97 2.41
C THR A 1121 -8.35 8.56 1.00
N GLY A 1122 -8.72 9.83 0.81
CA GLY A 1122 -8.53 10.58 -0.43
C GLY A 1122 -7.04 10.85 -0.74
N GLY A 1123 -6.16 10.67 0.25
CA GLY A 1123 -4.71 10.79 0.09
C GLY A 1123 -4.06 9.62 -0.66
N LEU A 1124 -4.64 8.42 -0.66
CA LEU A 1124 -3.99 7.24 -1.26
C LEU A 1124 -3.80 7.35 -2.80
N PRO A 1125 -4.79 7.83 -3.59
CA PRO A 1125 -4.57 8.13 -5.00
C PRO A 1125 -3.43 9.14 -5.22
N ARG A 1126 -3.33 10.15 -4.36
CA ARG A 1126 -2.25 11.14 -4.44
C ARG A 1126 -0.89 10.53 -4.16
N VAL A 1127 -0.80 9.67 -3.14
CA VAL A 1127 0.42 8.89 -2.83
C VAL A 1127 0.79 8.00 -4.01
N ALA A 1128 -0.18 7.34 -4.66
CA ALA A 1128 0.07 6.54 -5.85
C ALA A 1128 0.59 7.39 -7.02
N GLU A 1129 0.05 8.59 -7.25
CA GLU A 1129 0.56 9.52 -8.27
C GLU A 1129 2.00 9.96 -7.99
N LEU A 1130 2.35 10.20 -6.73
CA LEU A 1130 3.71 10.54 -6.31
C LEU A 1130 4.68 9.39 -6.60
N PHE A 1131 4.31 8.15 -6.29
CA PHE A 1131 5.13 6.98 -6.61
C PHE A 1131 5.21 6.70 -8.11
N GLU A 1132 4.17 7.00 -8.88
CA GLU A 1132 4.20 6.91 -10.33
C GLU A 1132 4.92 8.10 -11.00
N ALA A 1133 5.37 9.09 -10.22
CA ALA A 1133 6.04 10.31 -10.67
C ALA A 1133 5.30 11.00 -11.83
N ARG A 1134 3.95 10.96 -11.81
CA ARG A 1134 3.15 11.54 -12.89
C ARG A 1134 3.26 13.06 -12.87
N LYS A 1135 3.49 13.64 -14.04
CA LYS A 1135 3.35 15.09 -14.21
C LYS A 1135 1.87 15.46 -14.09
N PRO A 1136 1.52 16.48 -13.28
CA PRO A 1136 0.17 17.03 -13.28
C PRO A 1136 -0.22 17.42 -14.70
N LYS A 1137 -1.48 17.17 -15.09
CA LYS A 1137 -1.99 17.57 -16.40
C LYS A 1137 -1.89 19.09 -16.60
N GLU A 1138 -2.12 19.83 -15.52
CA GLU A 1138 -1.92 21.27 -15.43
C GLU A 1138 -0.76 21.53 -14.48
N ASN A 1139 0.44 21.64 -15.04
CA ASN A 1139 1.64 21.91 -14.27
C ASN A 1139 1.87 23.41 -14.14
N ALA A 1140 2.14 23.89 -12.92
CA ALA A 1140 2.70 25.22 -12.74
C ALA A 1140 4.04 25.33 -13.48
N ILE A 1141 4.20 26.40 -14.25
CA ILE A 1141 5.44 26.66 -15.00
C ILE A 1141 6.40 27.38 -14.06
N ILE A 1142 7.50 26.72 -13.72
CA ILE A 1142 8.61 27.35 -12.98
C ILE A 1142 9.56 27.99 -13.99
N ALA A 1143 9.99 29.22 -13.73
CA ALA A 1143 10.98 29.90 -14.55
C ALA A 1143 12.29 29.09 -14.57
N LYS A 1144 12.74 28.69 -15.77
CA LYS A 1144 13.96 27.89 -15.94
C LYS A 1144 15.25 28.69 -15.72
N VAL A 1145 15.16 30.01 -15.88
CA VAL A 1145 16.28 30.94 -15.77
C VAL A 1145 15.82 32.09 -14.87
N SER A 1146 16.69 32.52 -13.97
CA SER A 1146 16.47 33.71 -13.16
C SER A 1146 16.51 34.95 -14.06
N GLY A 1147 15.46 35.76 -14.02
CA GLY A 1147 15.34 36.96 -14.84
C GLY A 1147 14.10 37.75 -14.49
N ARG A 1148 13.96 38.95 -15.06
CA ARG A 1148 12.78 39.80 -14.89
C ARG A 1148 11.69 39.33 -15.86
N VAL A 1149 10.55 38.89 -15.33
CA VAL A 1149 9.40 38.35 -16.08
C VAL A 1149 8.32 39.41 -16.24
#